data_AF-A0A8S1V8Z9-F1
#
_entry.id   AF-A0A8S1V8Z9-F1
#
_cell.length_a   1.000
_cell.length_b   1.000
_cell.length_c   1.000
_cell.angle_alpha   90.00
_cell.angle_beta   90.00
_cell.angle_gamma   90.00
#
_symmetry.space_group_name_H-M   'P 1'
#
loop_
_entity.id
_entity.type
_entity.pdbx_description
1 polymer ?
#
loop_
_entity_poly.entity_id
_entity_poly.type
_entity_poly.pdbx_seq_one_letter_code
_entity_poly.pdbx_strand_id
1 'polypeptide(L)'
;MLTKIILVFLVILIRCDTVLDKTCTCKEIQNETDCKRIQCKYENGQCKDREQETYCKLASTMAKCPVQGCAMYENSCQTFAGCTAYLGKTFDACNNIFDMCTSDGERCVPLSTCDTYLTKTSCYIDSAQQYCYYDESDATKPQCKTVTACKNLPTTLKTNQECRSKLSNCTVNETNSGCVDSGKNCSDQKTKSQCVTNLDQSMECKWNETTSTCYEYTCANGNGKTVDDCQNYKENCVLAETQDGISNTCKNIDECVNYKFKDTCKIGVQGNCLWLVTQVDGKDVGKCVDYFCSQASDDYTNDQLCSKFLATCTIDDDNLGCKTRETQCSSYQYVTQCVSTIEGQQCYWNKSKQLCVSYDCDNAQVDTYTSDNCNKFLSICTANVGQTQCVKKQCTEAFTQQLCTKLGSCIWQDSKCVSYTCANAPTSMTTDDACSKYLDKCYTTGAGCSSSGTCTDMKTEPACKTDALEQKCIWLSSACKVKTCSDIVYISHSECNDQLDTCTSDGTKCITQAAKCSDYKLSLSCVISKEGPCLWMDSQCFLFLDCTSLPGTTHEFCNLANNKCTTDGTKCVPITSCAKTQQTGCYIGTDGDCVRNLDKSNNTICEKFTKCTQMNYTTHFQCYREKKTCTVNSDKKTCMDLSNTCSTYTIQDNCQVTTDSKFCQWDTTTLKCRDQKCTDIIKTTHADCQLANVKCTTDTSKCIDIQKCDGYTVSDLCKYGSDGICIYDTVNSKCRLKVCSDITDVKQCTTLANCLADTSSCVAKSTCASYKTENSCGFDGTDGVCTWNDSVCSVMTKCEDANSFEKGCKKKSDICKWTPKPSNGGASSCKPYTCQSKNSGSTCLPLVAFSETEYQVCAEIQLTCQSANISDLTEDTCFINSAKSHYWDKTTNKCLACNGTTVNNTTVIENSYSWMLGTICLVIAILQF
;
A
#
# COMPACT_ATOMS: atom_id res chain seq x y z
N MET A 1 -9.01 68.28 -2.19
CA MET A 1 -9.72 67.00 -2.47
C MET A 1 -9.06 66.21 -3.60
N LEU A 2 -8.57 66.84 -4.67
CA LEU A 2 -7.86 66.14 -5.77
C LEU A 2 -6.56 65.43 -5.31
N THR A 3 -5.82 65.99 -4.35
CA THR A 3 -4.59 65.39 -3.81
C THR A 3 -4.83 64.15 -2.94
N LYS A 4 -6.02 64.01 -2.34
CA LYS A 4 -6.40 62.81 -1.56
C LYS A 4 -6.86 61.66 -2.47
N ILE A 5 -7.38 61.96 -3.65
CA ILE A 5 -7.80 60.94 -4.64
C ILE A 5 -6.59 60.36 -5.37
N ILE A 6 -5.55 61.16 -5.64
CA ILE A 6 -4.31 60.68 -6.26
C ILE A 6 -3.51 59.77 -5.32
N LEU A 7 -3.50 60.02 -4.01
CA LEU A 7 -2.87 59.13 -3.02
C LEU A 7 -3.63 57.81 -2.83
N VAL A 8 -4.96 57.83 -2.91
CA VAL A 8 -5.77 56.60 -2.85
C VAL A 8 -5.63 55.78 -4.14
N PHE A 9 -5.48 56.41 -5.31
CA PHE A 9 -5.20 55.71 -6.57
C PHE A 9 -3.76 55.15 -6.66
N LEU A 10 -2.77 55.80 -6.04
CA LEU A 10 -1.40 55.27 -5.95
C LEU A 10 -1.27 54.10 -4.97
N VAL A 11 -2.12 54.01 -3.95
CA VAL A 11 -2.17 52.86 -3.02
C VAL A 11 -2.92 51.66 -3.63
N ILE A 12 -3.80 51.87 -4.61
CA ILE A 12 -4.56 50.81 -5.29
C ILE A 12 -3.77 50.18 -6.47
N LEU A 13 -2.66 50.79 -6.91
CA LEU A 13 -1.80 50.25 -7.97
C LEU A 13 -0.56 49.47 -7.48
N ILE A 14 -0.47 49.14 -6.18
CA ILE A 14 0.56 48.23 -5.62
C ILE A 14 -0.10 47.01 -4.97
N ARG A 15 -1.09 46.42 -5.65
CA ARG A 15 -1.43 45.01 -5.46
C ARG A 15 -1.30 44.31 -6.80
N CYS A 16 -0.05 44.22 -7.25
CA CYS A 16 0.36 43.13 -8.10
C CYS A 16 0.46 41.91 -7.17
N ASP A 17 -0.17 40.81 -7.52
CA ASP A 17 -0.01 39.53 -6.84
C ASP A 17 1.47 39.14 -6.86
N THR A 18 2.20 39.45 -5.77
CA THR A 18 3.48 38.81 -5.49
C THR A 18 3.20 37.60 -4.61
N VAL A 19 2.58 36.58 -5.19
CA VAL A 19 2.79 35.23 -4.67
C VAL A 19 4.23 34.89 -5.04
N LEU A 20 5.07 34.84 -4.01
CA LEU A 20 6.49 34.55 -4.07
C LEU A 20 6.68 33.14 -4.66
N ASP A 21 7.22 33.03 -5.87
CA ASP A 21 7.71 31.76 -6.41
C ASP A 21 9.00 31.40 -5.65
N LYS A 22 8.84 30.59 -4.60
CA LYS A 22 9.89 30.29 -3.60
C LYS A 22 10.96 29.31 -4.10
N THR A 23 10.92 28.90 -5.36
CA THR A 23 11.72 27.75 -5.82
C THR A 23 12.60 28.10 -7.00
N CYS A 24 13.85 27.65 -6.92
CA CYS A 24 14.77 27.64 -8.04
C CYS A 24 14.13 26.97 -9.25
N THR A 25 14.33 27.53 -10.44
CA THR A 25 13.86 26.90 -11.67
C THR A 25 14.63 25.60 -11.89
N CYS A 26 14.02 24.63 -12.58
CA CYS A 26 14.67 23.35 -12.85
C CYS A 26 16.06 23.54 -13.47
N LYS A 27 16.24 24.55 -14.33
CA LYS A 27 17.51 24.81 -15.05
C LYS A 27 18.67 25.27 -14.16
N GLU A 28 18.39 25.80 -12.97
CA GLU A 28 19.41 26.31 -12.04
C GLU A 28 20.01 25.20 -11.16
N ILE A 29 19.30 24.07 -11.00
CA ILE A 29 19.72 22.97 -10.14
C ILE A 29 20.72 22.05 -10.86
N GLN A 30 21.89 21.86 -10.24
CA GLN A 30 23.01 21.08 -10.80
C GLN A 30 23.13 19.65 -10.24
N ASN A 31 22.37 19.29 -9.21
CA ASN A 31 22.41 17.95 -8.62
C ASN A 31 21.06 17.21 -8.77
N GLU A 32 21.14 15.88 -8.81
CA GLU A 32 19.99 15.01 -9.08
C GLU A 32 18.96 15.03 -7.93
N THR A 33 19.46 15.06 -6.69
CA THR A 33 18.64 14.99 -5.47
C THR A 33 17.71 16.18 -5.37
N ASP A 34 18.22 17.40 -5.54
CA ASP A 34 17.46 18.64 -5.47
C ASP A 34 16.55 18.82 -6.69
N CYS A 35 16.98 18.34 -7.86
CA CYS A 35 16.15 18.36 -9.06
C CYS A 35 14.86 17.54 -8.86
N LYS A 36 14.98 16.35 -8.28
CA LYS A 36 13.83 15.50 -7.96
C LYS A 36 12.95 16.12 -6.88
N ARG A 37 13.52 16.85 -5.91
CA ARG A 37 12.79 17.50 -4.80
C ARG A 37 11.84 18.62 -5.23
N ILE A 38 12.08 19.27 -6.37
CA ILE A 38 11.15 20.25 -6.97
C ILE A 38 10.36 19.68 -8.16
N GLN A 39 10.24 18.35 -8.24
CA GLN A 39 9.44 17.64 -9.24
C GLN A 39 9.84 17.91 -10.71
N CYS A 40 11.09 18.28 -10.92
CA CYS A 40 11.72 18.42 -12.23
C CYS A 40 12.28 17.09 -12.73
N LYS A 41 12.62 17.04 -14.02
CA LYS A 41 13.24 15.89 -14.68
C LYS A 41 14.76 16.07 -14.74
N TYR A 42 15.52 15.16 -14.13
CA TYR A 42 16.98 15.13 -14.23
C TYR A 42 17.42 14.24 -15.38
N GLU A 43 18.02 14.80 -16.42
CA GLU A 43 18.50 14.08 -17.61
C GLU A 43 19.82 14.64 -18.11
N ASN A 44 20.77 13.75 -18.44
CA ASN A 44 22.10 14.10 -18.98
C ASN A 44 22.90 15.08 -18.10
N GLY A 45 22.81 14.91 -16.77
CA GLY A 45 23.52 15.78 -15.82
C GLY A 45 22.92 17.18 -15.68
N GLN A 46 21.70 17.40 -16.17
CA GLN A 46 20.99 18.69 -16.11
C GLN A 46 19.53 18.50 -15.68
N CYS A 47 18.96 19.49 -14.99
CA CYS A 47 17.59 19.47 -14.51
C CYS A 47 16.63 20.30 -15.40
N LYS A 48 15.43 19.80 -15.70
CA LYS A 48 14.47 20.35 -16.69
C LYS A 48 12.99 20.29 -16.24
N ASP A 49 12.14 21.18 -16.76
CA ASP A 49 10.70 21.31 -16.42
C ASP A 49 9.82 20.13 -16.93
N ARG A 50 8.61 19.97 -16.35
CA ARG A 50 7.60 18.93 -16.68
C ARG A 50 6.29 19.58 -17.18
N GLU A 51 5.59 18.99 -18.17
CA GLU A 51 4.30 19.50 -18.71
C GLU A 51 3.08 19.06 -17.86
N GLN A 52 2.01 19.88 -17.71
CA GLN A 52 0.81 19.63 -16.85
C GLN A 52 -0.43 19.09 -17.60
N GLU A 53 -1.23 18.17 -16.99
CA GLU A 53 -2.51 17.62 -17.50
C GLU A 53 -3.71 17.71 -16.50
N THR A 54 -4.97 17.65 -16.97
CA THR A 54 -6.25 17.85 -16.19
C THR A 54 -6.83 16.58 -15.52
N TYR A 55 -7.73 16.69 -14.52
CA TYR A 55 -8.24 15.55 -13.69
C TYR A 55 -8.81 14.33 -14.44
N CYS A 56 -9.80 14.46 -15.34
CA CYS A 56 -10.29 13.30 -16.11
C CYS A 56 -9.30 12.86 -17.20
N LYS A 57 -8.35 13.72 -17.58
CA LYS A 57 -7.25 13.37 -18.49
C LYS A 57 -6.16 12.60 -17.76
N LEU A 58 -5.93 12.93 -16.49
CA LEU A 58 -5.17 12.15 -15.52
C LEU A 58 -5.87 10.80 -15.27
N ALA A 59 -7.19 10.79 -15.09
CA ALA A 59 -7.97 9.55 -14.96
C ALA A 59 -7.97 8.72 -16.26
N SER A 60 -7.89 9.36 -17.43
CA SER A 60 -7.66 8.71 -18.74
C SER A 60 -6.27 8.07 -18.79
N THR A 61 -5.22 8.81 -18.42
CA THR A 61 -3.83 8.33 -18.45
C THR A 61 -3.53 7.30 -17.37
N MET A 62 -4.37 7.22 -16.34
CA MET A 62 -4.35 6.22 -15.28
C MET A 62 -5.28 5.00 -15.55
N ALA A 63 -6.05 4.96 -16.65
CA ALA A 63 -7.10 3.96 -16.96
C ALA A 63 -8.11 3.65 -15.84
N LYS A 64 -8.40 4.66 -15.01
CA LYS A 64 -9.36 4.52 -13.90
C LYS A 64 -10.78 4.79 -14.34
N CYS A 65 -10.99 5.12 -15.61
CA CYS A 65 -12.29 5.52 -16.11
C CYS A 65 -13.18 4.31 -16.41
N PRO A 66 -14.44 4.31 -16.00
CA PRO A 66 -15.13 5.35 -15.21
C PRO A 66 -14.63 5.52 -13.76
N VAL A 67 -14.39 6.78 -13.34
CA VAL A 67 -14.19 7.18 -11.92
C VAL A 67 -15.30 8.13 -11.51
N GLN A 68 -15.48 8.38 -10.21
CA GLN A 68 -16.45 9.37 -9.73
C GLN A 68 -16.26 10.73 -10.42
N GLY A 69 -17.24 11.13 -11.24
CA GLY A 69 -17.18 12.37 -12.03
C GLY A 69 -16.56 12.25 -13.42
N CYS A 70 -16.09 11.07 -13.86
CA CYS A 70 -15.59 10.82 -15.21
C CYS A 70 -16.13 9.50 -15.82
N ALA A 71 -16.47 9.50 -17.11
CA ALA A 71 -17.01 8.35 -17.84
C ALA A 71 -16.13 7.99 -19.04
N MET A 72 -16.08 6.69 -19.34
CA MET A 72 -15.33 6.18 -20.47
C MET A 72 -16.23 6.19 -21.72
N TYR A 73 -16.03 7.15 -22.61
CA TYR A 73 -16.83 7.25 -23.83
C TYR A 73 -15.93 7.44 -25.06
N GLU A 74 -16.17 6.66 -26.12
CA GLU A 74 -15.35 6.64 -27.34
C GLU A 74 -13.83 6.51 -27.06
N ASN A 75 -13.47 5.68 -26.07
CA ASN A 75 -12.10 5.39 -25.66
C ASN A 75 -11.34 6.60 -25.09
N SER A 76 -12.06 7.54 -24.47
CA SER A 76 -11.52 8.69 -23.74
C SER A 76 -12.26 8.85 -22.41
N CYS A 77 -11.51 9.09 -21.31
CA CYS A 77 -12.13 9.44 -20.03
C CYS A 77 -12.48 10.92 -20.03
N GLN A 78 -13.78 11.18 -20.11
CA GLN A 78 -14.33 12.53 -20.09
C GLN A 78 -15.09 12.73 -18.79
N THR A 79 -15.47 13.95 -18.46
CA THR A 79 -16.34 14.21 -17.31
C THR A 79 -17.68 13.48 -17.47
N PHE A 80 -18.15 12.80 -16.42
CA PHE A 80 -19.40 12.03 -16.44
C PHE A 80 -20.61 12.96 -16.44
N ALA A 81 -21.37 12.92 -17.53
CA ALA A 81 -22.54 13.77 -17.73
C ALA A 81 -23.87 13.09 -17.34
N GLY A 82 -23.80 11.91 -16.69
CA GLY A 82 -24.95 11.06 -16.36
C GLY A 82 -25.23 10.00 -17.45
N CYS A 83 -25.84 8.88 -17.07
CA CYS A 83 -26.04 7.74 -17.98
C CYS A 83 -26.74 8.13 -19.29
N THR A 84 -27.80 8.94 -19.23
CA THR A 84 -28.61 9.34 -20.39
C THR A 84 -27.87 10.18 -21.43
N ALA A 85 -26.64 10.64 -21.12
CA ALA A 85 -25.76 11.34 -22.04
C ALA A 85 -25.08 10.41 -23.07
N TYR A 86 -25.21 9.09 -22.90
CA TYR A 86 -24.47 8.12 -23.70
C TYR A 86 -25.41 7.21 -24.48
N LEU A 87 -25.10 7.02 -25.76
CA LEU A 87 -25.78 6.04 -26.60
C LEU A 87 -25.21 4.66 -26.30
N GLY A 88 -26.09 3.74 -25.94
CA GLY A 88 -25.72 2.36 -25.64
C GLY A 88 -26.98 1.52 -25.69
N LYS A 89 -27.03 0.59 -26.63
CA LYS A 89 -28.17 -0.30 -26.87
C LYS A 89 -28.15 -1.56 -26.02
N THR A 90 -27.06 -1.77 -25.27
CA THR A 90 -26.84 -2.96 -24.44
C THR A 90 -26.34 -2.53 -23.07
N PHE A 91 -26.60 -3.36 -22.07
CA PHE A 91 -26.07 -3.17 -20.72
C PHE A 91 -24.55 -2.97 -20.74
N ASP A 92 -23.79 -3.85 -21.38
CA ASP A 92 -22.31 -3.77 -21.40
C ASP A 92 -21.82 -2.45 -22.02
N ALA A 93 -22.47 -1.97 -23.08
CA ALA A 93 -22.11 -0.69 -23.69
C ALA A 93 -22.24 0.45 -22.68
N CYS A 94 -23.28 0.43 -21.85
CA CYS A 94 -23.57 1.46 -20.86
C CYS A 94 -22.76 1.32 -19.57
N ASN A 95 -22.63 0.09 -19.08
CA ASN A 95 -21.90 -0.23 -17.87
C ASN A 95 -20.39 0.03 -18.02
N ASN A 96 -19.86 -0.16 -19.23
CA ASN A 96 -18.47 0.20 -19.55
C ASN A 96 -18.24 1.72 -19.55
N ILE A 97 -19.30 2.52 -19.76
CA ILE A 97 -19.20 3.98 -19.73
C ILE A 97 -19.17 4.49 -18.30
N PHE A 98 -20.07 3.97 -17.46
CA PHE A 98 -20.11 4.19 -16.02
C PHE A 98 -20.86 3.01 -15.37
N ASP A 99 -20.30 2.43 -14.31
CA ASP A 99 -20.76 1.17 -13.69
C ASP A 99 -22.14 1.25 -13.01
N MET A 100 -22.67 2.47 -12.85
CA MET A 100 -24.04 2.74 -12.39
C MET A 100 -25.05 2.96 -13.54
N CYS A 101 -24.72 2.53 -14.77
CA CYS A 101 -25.59 2.67 -15.93
C CYS A 101 -25.99 1.33 -16.55
N THR A 102 -27.28 1.20 -16.88
CA THR A 102 -27.84 0.14 -17.74
C THR A 102 -28.35 0.74 -19.05
N SER A 103 -28.91 -0.04 -19.97
CA SER A 103 -29.47 0.44 -21.25
C SER A 103 -30.99 0.34 -21.26
N ASP A 104 -31.69 1.32 -21.83
CA ASP A 104 -33.12 1.25 -22.12
C ASP A 104 -33.47 0.57 -23.46
N GLY A 105 -32.46 0.20 -24.25
CA GLY A 105 -32.61 -0.29 -25.62
C GLY A 105 -32.08 0.68 -26.68
N GLU A 106 -31.92 1.96 -26.34
CA GLU A 106 -31.36 2.97 -27.23
C GLU A 106 -30.25 3.80 -26.56
N ARG A 107 -30.44 4.15 -25.28
CA ARG A 107 -29.53 4.99 -24.49
C ARG A 107 -29.23 4.34 -23.15
N CYS A 108 -28.16 4.83 -22.52
CA CYS A 108 -27.83 4.43 -21.17
C CYS A 108 -28.74 5.16 -20.17
N VAL A 109 -29.20 4.48 -19.14
CA VAL A 109 -30.04 5.02 -18.06
C VAL A 109 -29.47 4.59 -16.71
N PRO A 110 -29.70 5.35 -15.63
CA PRO A 110 -29.21 4.96 -14.30
C PRO A 110 -29.77 3.61 -13.85
N LEU A 111 -28.97 2.86 -13.07
CA LEU A 111 -29.48 1.69 -12.37
C LEU A 111 -30.56 2.08 -11.37
N SER A 112 -31.57 1.23 -11.25
CA SER A 112 -32.70 1.34 -10.32
C SER A 112 -33.07 -0.06 -9.82
N THR A 113 -34.11 -0.20 -9.00
CA THR A 113 -34.60 -1.52 -8.57
C THR A 113 -35.20 -2.30 -9.73
N CYS A 114 -35.04 -3.63 -9.74
CA CYS A 114 -35.46 -4.46 -10.89
C CYS A 114 -36.92 -4.20 -11.31
N ASP A 115 -37.84 -4.05 -10.36
CA ASP A 115 -39.27 -3.82 -10.60
C ASP A 115 -39.60 -2.51 -11.35
N THR A 116 -38.66 -1.57 -11.41
CA THR A 116 -38.83 -0.30 -12.13
C THR A 116 -38.42 -0.36 -13.60
N TYR A 117 -37.75 -1.43 -14.04
CA TYR A 117 -37.33 -1.59 -15.43
C TYR A 117 -38.49 -2.04 -16.31
N LEU A 118 -38.81 -1.21 -17.31
CA LEU A 118 -39.94 -1.41 -18.21
C LEU A 118 -39.59 -2.19 -19.48
N THR A 119 -38.31 -2.34 -19.79
CA THR A 119 -37.85 -3.03 -21.00
C THR A 119 -36.98 -4.23 -20.65
N LYS A 120 -37.01 -5.24 -21.52
CA LYS A 120 -36.15 -6.43 -21.42
C LYS A 120 -34.66 -6.07 -21.42
N THR A 121 -34.27 -4.98 -22.10
CA THR A 121 -32.89 -4.50 -22.18
C THR A 121 -32.40 -3.89 -20.86
N SER A 122 -33.26 -3.14 -20.17
CA SER A 122 -32.90 -2.56 -18.85
C SER A 122 -32.88 -3.59 -17.74
N CYS A 123 -33.69 -4.64 -17.88
CA CYS A 123 -33.86 -5.70 -16.91
C CYS A 123 -32.67 -6.67 -16.87
N TYR A 124 -31.53 -6.18 -16.37
CA TYR A 124 -30.30 -6.96 -16.28
C TYR A 124 -29.70 -6.97 -14.88
N ILE A 125 -29.50 -5.80 -14.27
CA ILE A 125 -28.93 -5.66 -12.91
C ILE A 125 -29.53 -4.42 -12.24
N ASP A 126 -29.69 -4.45 -10.92
CA ASP A 126 -30.20 -3.32 -10.14
C ASP A 126 -29.09 -2.45 -9.52
N SER A 127 -29.49 -1.36 -8.86
CA SER A 127 -28.58 -0.44 -8.16
C SER A 127 -27.84 -1.09 -6.97
N ALA A 128 -28.27 -2.27 -6.51
CA ALA A 128 -27.61 -3.07 -5.47
C ALA A 128 -26.73 -4.20 -6.06
N GLN A 129 -26.45 -4.15 -7.37
CA GLN A 129 -25.65 -5.14 -8.09
C GLN A 129 -26.26 -6.55 -8.08
N GLN A 130 -27.58 -6.67 -7.90
CA GLN A 130 -28.31 -7.93 -8.02
C GLN A 130 -28.84 -8.11 -9.44
N TYR A 131 -28.70 -9.32 -9.99
CA TYR A 131 -29.23 -9.60 -11.32
C TYR A 131 -30.75 -9.53 -11.34
N CYS A 132 -31.28 -9.01 -12.43
CA CYS A 132 -32.69 -8.99 -12.75
C CYS A 132 -32.97 -9.95 -13.92
N TYR A 133 -34.19 -10.49 -13.97
CA TYR A 133 -34.68 -11.23 -15.12
C TYR A 133 -36.05 -10.71 -15.53
N TYR A 134 -36.29 -10.68 -16.84
CA TYR A 134 -37.54 -10.21 -17.42
C TYR A 134 -38.55 -11.36 -17.44
N ASP A 135 -39.56 -11.29 -16.59
CA ASP A 135 -40.58 -12.32 -16.43
C ASP A 135 -41.72 -12.10 -17.44
N GLU A 136 -41.78 -12.99 -18.43
CA GLU A 136 -42.79 -13.00 -19.50
C GLU A 136 -43.86 -14.09 -19.26
N SER A 137 -43.94 -14.68 -18.06
CA SER A 137 -44.93 -15.73 -17.72
C SER A 137 -46.38 -15.26 -17.88
N ASP A 138 -46.63 -13.95 -17.71
CA ASP A 138 -47.86 -13.27 -18.09
C ASP A 138 -47.58 -12.36 -19.30
N ALA A 139 -47.96 -12.83 -20.50
CA ALA A 139 -47.76 -12.10 -21.75
C ALA A 139 -48.51 -10.76 -21.81
N THR A 140 -49.51 -10.54 -20.93
CA THR A 140 -50.27 -9.28 -20.86
C THR A 140 -49.66 -8.26 -19.90
N LYS A 141 -48.73 -8.69 -19.04
CA LYS A 141 -48.04 -7.84 -18.07
C LYS A 141 -46.61 -8.35 -17.79
N PRO A 142 -45.71 -8.30 -18.79
CA PRO A 142 -44.33 -8.64 -18.56
C PRO A 142 -43.71 -7.66 -17.56
N GLN A 143 -42.90 -8.18 -16.64
CA GLN A 143 -42.33 -7.37 -15.57
C GLN A 143 -40.91 -7.83 -15.23
N CYS A 144 -40.06 -6.90 -14.86
CA CYS A 144 -38.71 -7.21 -14.42
C CYS A 144 -38.69 -7.58 -12.94
N LYS A 145 -37.96 -8.65 -12.56
CA LYS A 145 -37.88 -9.15 -11.18
C LYS A 145 -36.43 -9.47 -10.81
N THR A 146 -36.10 -9.38 -9.53
CA THR A 146 -34.79 -9.83 -9.01
C THR A 146 -34.63 -11.34 -9.16
N VAL A 147 -33.42 -11.78 -9.50
CA VAL A 147 -33.08 -13.19 -9.67
C VAL A 147 -32.95 -13.89 -8.32
N THR A 148 -33.77 -14.92 -8.11
CA THR A 148 -33.71 -15.80 -6.93
C THR A 148 -33.48 -17.28 -7.28
N ALA A 149 -33.45 -17.60 -8.58
CA ALA A 149 -33.26 -18.95 -9.09
C ALA A 149 -32.14 -18.98 -10.11
N CYS A 150 -31.30 -20.02 -10.08
CA CYS A 150 -30.10 -20.12 -10.92
C CYS A 150 -30.37 -19.98 -12.41
N LYS A 151 -31.48 -20.57 -12.89
CA LYS A 151 -31.90 -20.53 -14.29
C LYS A 151 -32.15 -19.11 -14.84
N ASN A 152 -32.38 -18.15 -13.96
CA ASN A 152 -32.67 -16.75 -14.31
C ASN A 152 -31.41 -15.88 -14.27
N LEU A 153 -30.24 -16.42 -13.89
CA LEU A 153 -28.96 -15.72 -13.99
C LEU A 153 -28.51 -15.58 -15.45
N PRO A 154 -27.67 -14.57 -15.78
CA PRO A 154 -27.23 -14.35 -17.15
C PRO A 154 -26.45 -15.52 -17.75
N THR A 155 -26.63 -15.72 -19.06
CA THR A 155 -25.86 -16.70 -19.85
C THR A 155 -24.40 -16.30 -20.07
N THR A 156 -24.02 -15.07 -19.73
CA THR A 156 -22.65 -14.57 -19.77
C THR A 156 -21.75 -15.16 -18.68
N LEU A 157 -22.33 -15.74 -17.62
CA LEU A 157 -21.59 -16.48 -16.60
C LEU A 157 -21.22 -17.86 -17.16
N LYS A 158 -19.92 -18.14 -17.28
CA LYS A 158 -19.39 -19.31 -18.00
C LYS A 158 -18.70 -20.31 -17.09
N THR A 159 -18.50 -19.97 -15.82
CA THR A 159 -17.77 -20.80 -14.86
C THR A 159 -18.59 -21.10 -13.62
N ASN A 160 -18.24 -22.20 -12.95
CA ASN A 160 -18.82 -22.61 -11.67
C ASN A 160 -18.69 -21.51 -10.62
N GLN A 161 -17.50 -20.92 -10.54
CA GLN A 161 -17.16 -19.86 -9.59
C GLN A 161 -18.02 -18.61 -9.81
N GLU A 162 -18.19 -18.18 -11.07
CA GLU A 162 -19.05 -17.06 -11.41
C GLU A 162 -20.50 -17.29 -10.95
N CYS A 163 -21.08 -18.46 -11.25
CA CYS A 163 -22.44 -18.80 -10.80
C CYS A 163 -22.56 -18.82 -9.27
N ARG A 164 -21.64 -19.50 -8.57
CA ARG A 164 -21.66 -19.62 -7.10
C ARG A 164 -21.44 -18.31 -6.37
N SER A 165 -20.66 -17.40 -6.96
CA SER A 165 -20.45 -16.06 -6.39
C SER A 165 -21.72 -15.22 -6.32
N LYS A 166 -22.72 -15.54 -7.16
CA LYS A 166 -24.00 -14.81 -7.22
C LYS A 166 -25.07 -15.49 -6.39
N LEU A 167 -25.15 -16.80 -6.48
CA LEU A 167 -26.07 -17.63 -5.70
C LEU A 167 -25.34 -18.93 -5.36
N SER A 168 -25.09 -19.17 -4.07
CA SER A 168 -24.20 -20.23 -3.58
C SER A 168 -24.64 -21.66 -3.94
N ASN A 169 -25.94 -21.83 -4.20
CA ASN A 169 -26.58 -23.08 -4.60
C ASN A 169 -26.56 -23.32 -6.12
N CYS A 170 -25.97 -22.43 -6.92
CA CYS A 170 -25.90 -22.55 -8.37
C CYS A 170 -24.61 -23.23 -8.85
N THR A 171 -24.65 -23.72 -10.08
CA THR A 171 -23.50 -24.19 -10.85
C THR A 171 -23.65 -23.77 -12.31
N VAL A 172 -22.61 -23.91 -13.13
CA VAL A 172 -22.69 -23.58 -14.56
C VAL A 172 -23.51 -24.63 -15.31
N ASN A 173 -24.27 -24.23 -16.33
CA ASN A 173 -25.04 -25.12 -17.19
C ASN A 173 -24.12 -26.04 -18.03
N GLU A 174 -24.69 -27.11 -18.61
CA GLU A 174 -24.03 -28.13 -19.44
C GLU A 174 -23.30 -27.55 -20.66
N THR A 175 -23.75 -26.40 -21.17
CA THR A 175 -23.12 -25.68 -22.29
C THR A 175 -22.00 -24.73 -21.87
N ASN A 176 -21.63 -24.68 -20.59
CA ASN A 176 -20.71 -23.67 -20.02
C ASN A 176 -21.15 -22.23 -20.29
N SER A 177 -22.46 -21.96 -20.34
CA SER A 177 -23.03 -20.64 -20.58
C SER A 177 -24.38 -20.51 -19.88
N GLY A 178 -24.41 -19.78 -18.77
CA GLY A 178 -25.55 -19.65 -17.86
C GLY A 178 -25.46 -20.59 -16.67
N CYS A 179 -26.33 -20.34 -15.68
CA CYS A 179 -26.32 -21.08 -14.41
C CYS A 179 -27.57 -21.95 -14.26
N VAL A 180 -27.41 -23.06 -13.55
CA VAL A 180 -28.46 -24.00 -13.14
C VAL A 180 -28.28 -24.34 -11.67
N ASP A 181 -29.29 -24.93 -11.04
CA ASP A 181 -29.16 -25.39 -9.66
C ASP A 181 -28.08 -26.47 -9.57
N SER A 182 -27.24 -26.40 -8.54
CA SER A 182 -26.22 -27.41 -8.30
C SER A 182 -26.85 -28.74 -7.87
N GLY A 183 -26.23 -29.86 -8.24
CA GLY A 183 -26.61 -31.18 -7.76
C GLY A 183 -26.47 -31.30 -6.24
N LYS A 184 -27.39 -32.01 -5.59
CA LYS A 184 -27.36 -32.22 -4.13
C LYS A 184 -26.08 -32.89 -3.67
N ASN A 185 -25.63 -33.89 -4.43
CA ASN A 185 -24.38 -34.62 -4.22
C ASN A 185 -23.41 -34.37 -5.37
N CYS A 186 -22.16 -34.84 -5.24
CA CYS A 186 -21.19 -34.74 -6.34
C CYS A 186 -21.62 -35.60 -7.54
N SER A 187 -22.20 -36.78 -7.29
CA SER A 187 -22.75 -37.66 -8.33
C SER A 187 -23.82 -37.01 -9.20
N ASP A 188 -24.50 -35.98 -8.68
CA ASP A 188 -25.60 -35.30 -9.37
C ASP A 188 -25.09 -34.22 -10.32
N GLN A 189 -23.78 -33.91 -10.31
CA GLN A 189 -23.16 -32.96 -11.23
C GLN A 189 -22.92 -33.63 -12.58
N LYS A 190 -23.32 -32.96 -13.66
CA LYS A 190 -23.39 -33.56 -15.01
C LYS A 190 -22.15 -33.31 -15.86
N THR A 191 -21.40 -32.25 -15.58
CA THR A 191 -20.22 -31.87 -16.38
C THR A 191 -19.00 -31.64 -15.52
N LYS A 192 -17.81 -31.73 -16.15
CA LYS A 192 -16.52 -31.42 -15.50
C LYS A 192 -16.52 -30.05 -14.84
N SER A 193 -17.08 -29.06 -15.52
CA SER A 193 -17.18 -27.68 -15.02
C SER A 193 -18.09 -27.57 -13.78
N GLN A 194 -19.08 -28.45 -13.63
CA GLN A 194 -19.96 -28.48 -12.46
C GLN A 194 -19.31 -29.16 -11.24
N CYS A 195 -18.34 -30.05 -11.50
CA CYS A 195 -17.74 -30.96 -10.52
C CYS A 195 -16.67 -30.28 -9.65
N VAL A 196 -17.13 -29.42 -8.74
CA VAL A 196 -16.27 -28.66 -7.81
C VAL A 196 -16.66 -28.96 -6.37
N THR A 197 -17.92 -28.69 -6.02
CA THR A 197 -18.51 -29.01 -4.71
C THR A 197 -19.97 -29.42 -4.86
N ASN A 198 -20.52 -30.04 -3.84
CA ASN A 198 -21.96 -30.32 -3.76
C ASN A 198 -22.79 -29.03 -3.49
N LEU A 199 -24.11 -29.16 -3.38
CA LEU A 199 -25.05 -28.03 -3.27
C LEU A 199 -24.74 -27.08 -2.09
N ASP A 200 -24.46 -27.62 -0.91
CA ASP A 200 -24.19 -26.86 0.32
C ASP A 200 -22.71 -26.51 0.53
N GLN A 201 -21.86 -26.92 -0.41
CA GLN A 201 -20.41 -26.71 -0.40
C GLN A 201 -19.67 -27.38 0.76
N SER A 202 -20.26 -28.39 1.41
CA SER A 202 -19.62 -29.17 2.47
C SER A 202 -18.72 -30.30 1.97
N MET A 203 -18.88 -30.70 0.70
CA MET A 203 -18.12 -31.79 0.07
C MET A 203 -17.45 -31.33 -1.21
N GLU A 204 -16.15 -31.53 -1.30
CA GLU A 204 -15.38 -31.36 -2.53
C GLU A 204 -15.67 -32.51 -3.51
N CYS A 205 -15.70 -32.18 -4.80
CA CYS A 205 -15.97 -33.14 -5.85
C CYS A 205 -14.77 -33.26 -6.81
N LYS A 206 -14.62 -34.43 -7.43
CA LYS A 206 -13.60 -34.69 -8.44
C LYS A 206 -14.22 -35.31 -9.68
N TRP A 207 -13.76 -34.87 -10.86
CA TRP A 207 -14.26 -35.37 -12.13
C TRP A 207 -13.50 -36.63 -12.58
N ASN A 208 -14.23 -37.64 -13.04
CA ASN A 208 -13.66 -38.84 -13.64
C ASN A 208 -13.72 -38.71 -15.18
N GLU A 209 -12.57 -38.54 -15.82
CA GLU A 209 -12.49 -38.42 -17.28
C GLU A 209 -12.93 -39.69 -18.02
N THR A 210 -12.76 -40.87 -17.42
CA THR A 210 -13.07 -42.15 -18.07
C THR A 210 -14.56 -42.43 -18.08
N THR A 211 -15.24 -42.23 -16.95
CA THR A 211 -16.69 -42.46 -16.86
C THR A 211 -17.50 -41.21 -17.22
N SER A 212 -16.85 -40.05 -17.38
CA SER A 212 -17.50 -38.75 -17.54
C SER A 212 -18.53 -38.47 -16.44
N THR A 213 -18.21 -38.86 -15.21
CA THR A 213 -19.06 -38.64 -14.04
C THR A 213 -18.29 -37.90 -12.95
N CYS A 214 -19.03 -37.12 -12.16
CA CYS A 214 -18.51 -36.46 -10.97
C CYS A 214 -18.73 -37.35 -9.74
N TYR A 215 -17.83 -37.28 -8.76
CA TYR A 215 -17.90 -38.08 -7.55
C TYR A 215 -17.27 -37.34 -6.37
N GLU A 216 -17.60 -37.75 -5.15
CA GLU A 216 -17.08 -37.12 -3.92
C GLU A 216 -15.57 -37.32 -3.82
N TYR A 217 -14.82 -36.27 -3.49
CA TYR A 217 -13.37 -36.30 -3.36
C TYR A 217 -12.95 -36.92 -2.02
N THR A 218 -13.15 -38.23 -1.91
CA THR A 218 -12.87 -39.04 -0.72
C THR A 218 -11.87 -40.15 -1.05
N CYS A 219 -11.16 -40.67 -0.04
CA CYS A 219 -10.22 -41.76 -0.27
C CYS A 219 -10.90 -42.99 -0.88
N ALA A 220 -12.16 -43.29 -0.51
CA ALA A 220 -12.90 -44.43 -1.04
C ALA A 220 -13.08 -44.38 -2.57
N ASN A 221 -13.03 -43.19 -3.16
CA ASN A 221 -13.14 -43.00 -4.61
C ASN A 221 -11.77 -42.80 -5.31
N GLY A 222 -10.68 -42.85 -4.56
CA GLY A 222 -9.32 -42.86 -5.12
C GLY A 222 -8.92 -44.25 -5.61
N ASN A 223 -8.13 -44.30 -6.67
CA ASN A 223 -7.50 -45.52 -7.15
C ASN A 223 -5.98 -45.33 -7.20
N GLY A 224 -5.24 -46.37 -6.83
CA GLY A 224 -3.79 -46.36 -6.80
C GLY A 224 -3.25 -47.78 -6.87
N LYS A 225 -1.99 -47.94 -7.29
CA LYS A 225 -1.26 -49.22 -7.20
C LYS A 225 -0.30 -49.24 -6.01
N THR A 226 0.04 -48.07 -5.50
CA THR A 226 0.91 -47.85 -4.36
C THR A 226 0.25 -46.90 -3.37
N VAL A 227 0.72 -46.88 -2.11
CA VAL A 227 0.30 -45.87 -1.13
C VAL A 227 0.57 -44.46 -1.66
N ASP A 228 1.70 -44.24 -2.34
CA ASP A 228 2.04 -42.93 -2.92
C ASP A 228 1.02 -42.49 -3.97
N ASP A 229 0.48 -43.40 -4.78
CA ASP A 229 -0.60 -43.08 -5.73
C ASP A 229 -1.86 -42.60 -4.99
N CYS A 230 -2.21 -43.25 -3.87
CA CYS A 230 -3.34 -42.84 -3.04
C CYS A 230 -3.09 -41.50 -2.33
N GLN A 231 -1.88 -41.26 -1.82
CA GLN A 231 -1.52 -39.99 -1.19
C GLN A 231 -1.45 -38.83 -2.20
N ASN A 232 -0.97 -39.09 -3.42
CA ASN A 232 -1.02 -38.14 -4.54
C ASN A 232 -2.47 -37.86 -4.96
N TYR A 233 -3.35 -38.86 -4.85
CA TYR A 233 -4.77 -38.64 -5.06
C TYR A 233 -5.36 -37.74 -3.96
N LYS A 234 -5.09 -38.02 -2.67
CA LYS A 234 -5.44 -37.20 -1.49
C LYS A 234 -4.54 -37.63 -0.30
N GLU A 235 -3.91 -36.65 0.37
CA GLU A 235 -2.76 -36.87 1.28
C GLU A 235 -2.96 -37.94 2.37
N ASN A 236 -4.15 -38.01 2.96
CA ASN A 236 -4.48 -38.93 4.07
C ASN A 236 -5.11 -40.26 3.59
N CYS A 237 -4.78 -40.70 2.38
CA CYS A 237 -5.25 -41.96 1.82
C CYS A 237 -4.14 -43.00 1.67
N VAL A 238 -4.50 -44.27 1.87
CA VAL A 238 -3.67 -45.46 1.63
C VAL A 238 -4.43 -46.46 0.77
N LEU A 239 -3.78 -47.53 0.30
CA LEU A 239 -4.46 -48.62 -0.42
C LEU A 239 -5.46 -49.35 0.49
N ALA A 240 -6.60 -49.71 -0.06
CA ALA A 240 -7.60 -50.52 0.61
C ALA A 240 -7.18 -52.00 0.61
N GLU A 241 -7.56 -52.71 1.66
CA GLU A 241 -7.27 -54.13 1.85
C GLU A 241 -8.57 -54.94 1.75
N THR A 242 -8.52 -56.10 1.08
CA THR A 242 -9.62 -57.06 1.04
C THR A 242 -9.24 -58.33 1.80
N GLN A 243 -10.16 -59.29 1.91
CA GLN A 243 -9.86 -60.59 2.51
C GLN A 243 -8.83 -61.39 1.69
N ASP A 244 -8.72 -61.13 0.39
CA ASP A 244 -7.91 -61.90 -0.56
C ASP A 244 -6.61 -61.18 -0.99
N GLY A 245 -6.39 -59.92 -0.59
CA GLY A 245 -5.22 -59.16 -1.04
C GLY A 245 -5.34 -57.63 -0.88
N ILE A 246 -4.43 -56.92 -1.54
CA ILE A 246 -4.49 -55.46 -1.68
C ILE A 246 -5.43 -55.10 -2.84
N SER A 247 -6.30 -54.13 -2.63
CA SER A 247 -7.16 -53.56 -3.66
C SER A 247 -6.46 -52.43 -4.40
N ASN A 248 -6.87 -52.16 -5.64
CA ASN A 248 -6.43 -50.98 -6.39
C ASN A 248 -7.21 -49.70 -6.03
N THR A 249 -8.06 -49.77 -5.00
CA THR A 249 -8.84 -48.65 -4.46
C THR A 249 -8.16 -48.09 -3.22
N CYS A 250 -8.41 -46.83 -2.90
CA CYS A 250 -7.85 -46.19 -1.72
C CYS A 250 -8.86 -46.19 -0.54
N LYS A 251 -8.36 -46.02 0.68
CA LYS A 251 -9.12 -45.81 1.91
C LYS A 251 -8.43 -44.75 2.76
N ASN A 252 -9.12 -44.23 3.78
CA ASN A 252 -8.47 -43.34 4.75
C ASN A 252 -7.36 -44.12 5.50
N ILE A 253 -6.32 -43.41 5.95
CA ILE A 253 -5.31 -43.98 6.85
C ILE A 253 -5.94 -44.64 8.09
N ASP A 254 -5.29 -45.69 8.57
CA ASP A 254 -5.69 -46.52 9.71
C ASP A 254 -4.51 -46.63 10.70
N GLU A 255 -4.67 -47.30 11.82
CA GLU A 255 -3.55 -47.67 12.70
C GLU A 255 -2.62 -48.67 11.98
N CYS A 256 -1.30 -48.57 12.16
CA CYS A 256 -0.35 -49.41 11.41
C CYS A 256 -0.61 -50.90 11.66
N VAL A 257 -1.01 -51.28 12.88
CA VAL A 257 -1.34 -52.66 13.25
C VAL A 257 -2.52 -53.25 12.47
N ASN A 258 -3.37 -52.42 11.87
CA ASN A 258 -4.52 -52.85 11.09
C ASN A 258 -4.17 -53.16 9.63
N TYR A 259 -2.95 -52.85 9.18
CA TYR A 259 -2.49 -53.18 7.83
C TYR A 259 -1.99 -54.62 7.74
N LYS A 260 -2.61 -55.39 6.84
CA LYS A 260 -2.34 -56.82 6.64
C LYS A 260 -1.32 -57.11 5.54
N PHE A 261 -0.88 -56.10 4.78
CA PHE A 261 0.01 -56.27 3.65
C PHE A 261 1.20 -55.31 3.68
N LYS A 262 2.33 -55.74 3.10
CA LYS A 262 3.57 -54.94 3.09
C LYS A 262 3.39 -53.60 2.39
N ASP A 263 2.69 -53.60 1.27
CA ASP A 263 2.62 -52.41 0.42
C ASP A 263 1.69 -51.33 0.97
N THR A 264 0.82 -51.67 1.94
CA THR A 264 -0.05 -50.72 2.66
C THR A 264 0.62 -50.17 3.93
N CYS A 265 1.64 -50.87 4.44
CA CYS A 265 2.36 -50.55 5.67
C CYS A 265 3.41 -49.45 5.47
N LYS A 266 2.96 -48.21 5.32
CA LYS A 266 3.85 -47.05 5.13
C LYS A 266 3.52 -45.88 6.06
N ILE A 267 2.24 -45.56 6.20
CA ILE A 267 1.75 -44.45 7.02
C ILE A 267 0.43 -44.83 7.68
N GLY A 268 0.28 -44.49 8.95
CA GLY A 268 -0.91 -44.67 9.75
C GLY A 268 -1.25 -43.41 10.53
N VAL A 269 -2.29 -43.49 11.35
CA VAL A 269 -2.78 -42.33 12.12
C VAL A 269 -1.74 -41.75 13.10
N GLN A 270 -0.72 -42.53 13.51
CA GLN A 270 0.35 -42.11 14.42
C GLN A 270 1.66 -41.73 13.70
N GLY A 271 1.71 -41.79 12.37
CA GLY A 271 2.91 -41.51 11.58
C GLY A 271 3.35 -42.70 10.72
N ASN A 272 4.65 -42.87 10.54
CA ASN A 272 5.19 -43.90 9.64
C ASN A 272 4.97 -45.31 10.20
N CYS A 273 4.81 -46.29 9.30
CA CYS A 273 4.70 -47.70 9.64
C CYS A 273 5.91 -48.50 9.15
N LEU A 274 6.18 -49.63 9.79
CA LEU A 274 7.24 -50.58 9.44
C LEU A 274 6.67 -51.98 9.22
N TRP A 275 7.07 -52.62 8.11
CA TRP A 275 6.71 -54.01 7.82
C TRP A 275 7.77 -54.98 8.34
N LEU A 276 7.38 -55.81 9.31
CA LEU A 276 8.22 -56.87 9.85
C LEU A 276 7.88 -58.21 9.20
N VAL A 277 8.86 -59.09 9.05
CA VAL A 277 8.69 -60.46 8.54
C VAL A 277 9.19 -61.46 9.59
N THR A 278 8.35 -62.44 9.93
CA THR A 278 8.64 -63.49 10.92
C THR A 278 8.42 -64.87 10.31
N GLN A 279 9.15 -65.88 10.75
CA GLN A 279 9.03 -67.25 10.24
C GLN A 279 8.13 -68.08 11.17
N VAL A 280 6.98 -68.54 10.68
CA VAL A 280 6.06 -69.44 11.42
C VAL A 280 5.90 -70.72 10.60
N ASP A 281 6.26 -71.87 11.18
CA ASP A 281 6.25 -73.19 10.52
C ASP A 281 7.01 -73.23 9.16
N GLY A 282 8.11 -72.47 9.06
CA GLY A 282 8.93 -72.36 7.85
C GLY A 282 8.32 -71.51 6.72
N LYS A 283 7.32 -70.67 7.03
CA LYS A 283 6.74 -69.69 6.11
C LYS A 283 6.90 -68.26 6.64
N ASP A 284 7.22 -67.34 5.74
CA ASP A 284 7.25 -65.90 6.03
C ASP A 284 5.84 -65.36 6.30
N VAL A 285 5.63 -64.87 7.51
CA VAL A 285 4.42 -64.15 7.96
C VAL A 285 4.83 -62.72 8.26
N GLY A 286 4.29 -61.77 7.50
CA GLY A 286 4.55 -60.35 7.69
C GLY A 286 3.49 -59.66 8.56
N LYS A 287 3.92 -58.67 9.35
CA LYS A 287 3.05 -57.86 10.21
C LYS A 287 3.46 -56.39 10.12
N CYS A 288 2.49 -55.50 9.99
CA CYS A 288 2.72 -54.08 10.08
C CYS A 288 2.66 -53.59 11.52
N VAL A 289 3.58 -52.69 11.88
CA VAL A 289 3.65 -52.05 13.20
C VAL A 289 3.98 -50.58 13.03
N ASP A 290 3.74 -49.77 14.05
CA ASP A 290 4.14 -48.36 14.03
C ASP A 290 5.67 -48.24 14.02
N TYR A 291 6.23 -47.27 13.29
CA TYR A 291 7.69 -47.11 13.16
C TYR A 291 8.27 -46.29 14.32
N PHE A 292 8.34 -46.92 15.49
CA PHE A 292 8.97 -46.38 16.70
C PHE A 292 10.12 -47.27 17.19
N CYS A 293 10.99 -46.73 18.05
CA CYS A 293 12.21 -47.41 18.51
C CYS A 293 11.99 -48.84 19.03
N SER A 294 10.90 -49.06 19.78
CA SER A 294 10.57 -50.35 20.39
C SER A 294 10.24 -51.46 19.40
N GLN A 295 10.21 -51.18 18.09
CA GLN A 295 10.00 -52.17 17.03
C GLN A 295 11.32 -52.61 16.35
N ALA A 296 12.47 -52.15 16.82
CA ALA A 296 13.77 -52.61 16.32
C ALA A 296 14.02 -54.07 16.72
N SER A 297 14.79 -54.80 15.91
CA SER A 297 15.14 -56.20 16.17
C SER A 297 16.01 -56.35 17.42
N ASP A 298 15.79 -57.41 18.20
CA ASP A 298 16.61 -57.79 19.35
C ASP A 298 18.12 -57.92 19.01
N ASP A 299 18.48 -58.16 17.74
CA ASP A 299 19.88 -58.19 17.27
C ASP A 299 20.57 -56.81 17.28
N TYR A 300 19.82 -55.72 17.50
CA TYR A 300 20.33 -54.36 17.56
C TYR A 300 20.99 -54.12 18.91
N THR A 301 22.17 -54.70 19.06
CA THR A 301 22.92 -54.79 20.33
C THR A 301 23.82 -53.59 20.62
N ASN A 302 23.66 -52.46 19.90
CA ASN A 302 24.40 -51.22 20.17
C ASN A 302 23.70 -49.96 19.62
N ASP A 303 24.07 -48.79 20.17
CA ASP A 303 23.52 -47.49 19.79
C ASP A 303 23.68 -47.15 18.30
N GLN A 304 24.77 -47.59 17.65
CA GLN A 304 24.98 -47.35 16.23
C GLN A 304 23.94 -48.08 15.36
N LEU A 305 23.55 -49.29 15.74
CA LEU A 305 22.49 -50.04 15.07
C LEU A 305 21.13 -49.37 15.33
N CYS A 306 20.84 -48.97 16.56
CA CYS A 306 19.59 -48.29 16.92
C CYS A 306 19.43 -46.91 16.27
N SER A 307 20.48 -46.10 16.25
CA SER A 307 20.46 -44.79 15.58
C SER A 307 20.33 -44.89 14.06
N LYS A 308 20.82 -45.98 13.46
CA LYS A 308 20.58 -46.30 12.04
C LYS A 308 19.16 -46.73 11.76
N PHE A 309 18.50 -47.42 12.70
CA PHE A 309 17.07 -47.72 12.61
C PHE A 309 16.26 -46.43 12.61
N LEU A 310 16.49 -45.57 13.60
CA LEU A 310 15.88 -44.26 13.75
C LEU A 310 16.82 -43.38 14.61
N ALA A 311 17.15 -42.18 14.16
CA ALA A 311 18.14 -41.32 14.82
C ALA A 311 17.80 -41.01 16.29
N THR A 312 16.51 -40.99 16.62
CA THR A 312 15.97 -40.78 17.97
C THR A 312 16.06 -42.00 18.88
N CYS A 313 16.60 -43.13 18.41
CA CYS A 313 16.68 -44.36 19.17
C CYS A 313 18.09 -44.64 19.71
N THR A 314 18.11 -45.35 20.82
CA THR A 314 19.29 -45.95 21.45
C THR A 314 18.97 -47.40 21.83
N ILE A 315 19.95 -48.15 22.31
CA ILE A 315 19.78 -49.56 22.71
C ILE A 315 18.86 -49.69 23.94
N ASP A 316 18.03 -50.72 24.00
CA ASP A 316 17.15 -51.00 25.14
C ASP A 316 17.93 -51.41 26.41
N ASP A 317 17.25 -51.47 27.55
CA ASP A 317 17.78 -51.70 28.89
C ASP A 317 18.31 -53.14 29.09
N ASP A 318 17.80 -54.11 28.33
CA ASP A 318 18.28 -55.50 28.31
C ASP A 318 19.41 -55.76 27.28
N ASN A 319 19.86 -54.71 26.58
CA ASN A 319 20.80 -54.75 25.45
C ASN A 319 20.30 -55.53 24.21
N LEU A 320 18.99 -55.76 24.11
CA LEU A 320 18.35 -56.37 22.95
C LEU A 320 17.31 -55.40 22.41
N GLY A 321 17.45 -54.99 21.14
CA GLY A 321 16.53 -54.04 20.54
C GLY A 321 16.78 -52.59 20.96
N CYS A 322 15.82 -51.72 20.64
CA CYS A 322 15.99 -50.28 20.78
C CYS A 322 14.84 -49.62 21.54
N LYS A 323 15.16 -48.58 22.29
CA LYS A 323 14.22 -47.65 22.90
C LYS A 323 14.47 -46.22 22.45
N THR A 324 13.53 -45.33 22.74
CA THR A 324 13.73 -43.90 22.49
C THR A 324 14.84 -43.36 23.38
N ARG A 325 15.68 -42.47 22.84
CA ARG A 325 16.73 -41.77 23.59
C ARG A 325 16.12 -41.00 24.76
N GLU A 326 16.83 -41.00 25.88
CA GLU A 326 16.44 -40.23 27.05
C GLU A 326 16.70 -38.73 26.81
N THR A 327 15.99 -37.89 27.56
CA THR A 327 16.17 -36.43 27.52
C THR A 327 17.41 -35.97 28.30
N GLN A 328 17.96 -36.81 29.19
CA GLN A 328 19.09 -36.49 30.06
C GLN A 328 20.10 -37.66 30.09
N CYS A 329 21.40 -37.36 30.04
CA CYS A 329 22.44 -38.41 30.09
C CYS A 329 22.37 -39.24 31.39
N SER A 330 22.02 -38.63 32.51
CA SER A 330 21.90 -39.30 33.80
C SER A 330 20.76 -40.31 33.91
N SER A 331 19.81 -40.29 32.96
CA SER A 331 18.73 -41.26 32.90
C SER A 331 19.18 -42.61 32.33
N TYR A 332 20.34 -42.66 31.67
CA TYR A 332 20.89 -43.91 31.14
C TYR A 332 21.53 -44.75 32.25
N GLN A 333 21.03 -45.96 32.40
CA GLN A 333 21.48 -46.91 33.43
C GLN A 333 22.63 -47.81 32.92
N TYR A 334 22.87 -47.84 31.61
CA TYR A 334 23.81 -48.77 30.97
C TYR A 334 24.86 -48.03 30.12
N VAL A 335 26.10 -48.54 30.13
CA VAL A 335 27.23 -47.96 29.38
C VAL A 335 26.98 -47.87 27.88
N THR A 336 26.27 -48.84 27.34
CA THR A 336 25.94 -49.00 25.93
C THR A 336 24.95 -47.94 25.41
N GLN A 337 24.18 -47.33 26.30
CA GLN A 337 23.21 -46.25 26.00
C GLN A 337 23.84 -44.85 26.09
N CYS A 338 25.01 -44.74 26.73
CA CYS A 338 25.61 -43.47 27.12
C CYS A 338 26.35 -42.76 25.98
N VAL A 339 25.60 -42.39 24.94
CA VAL A 339 26.12 -41.76 23.72
C VAL A 339 25.59 -40.33 23.60
N SER A 340 24.27 -40.18 23.51
CA SER A 340 23.63 -38.87 23.41
C SER A 340 22.15 -38.90 23.77
N THR A 341 21.59 -37.73 24.11
CA THR A 341 20.16 -37.53 24.38
C THR A 341 19.34 -37.40 23.09
N ILE A 342 18.01 -37.38 23.21
CA ILE A 342 17.10 -37.12 22.08
C ILE A 342 17.34 -35.76 21.39
N GLU A 343 17.82 -34.76 22.13
CA GLU A 343 18.19 -33.42 21.61
C GLU A 343 19.63 -33.32 21.08
N GLY A 344 20.41 -34.41 21.13
CA GLY A 344 21.79 -34.44 20.62
C GLY A 344 22.90 -34.08 21.62
N GLN A 345 22.60 -33.80 22.90
CA GLN A 345 23.61 -33.59 23.95
C GLN A 345 24.49 -34.83 24.10
N GLN A 346 25.81 -34.65 24.02
CA GLN A 346 26.78 -35.74 24.12
C GLN A 346 26.93 -36.22 25.58
N CYS A 347 26.99 -37.54 25.75
CA CYS A 347 27.16 -38.23 27.02
C CYS A 347 28.44 -39.05 27.02
N TYR A 348 28.98 -39.35 28.20
CA TYR A 348 30.06 -40.32 28.32
C TYR A 348 29.92 -41.12 29.62
N TRP A 349 30.38 -42.37 29.61
CA TRP A 349 30.26 -43.25 30.77
C TRP A 349 31.35 -42.97 31.79
N ASN A 350 30.96 -42.56 33.00
CA ASN A 350 31.90 -42.35 34.09
C ASN A 350 32.24 -43.68 34.78
N LYS A 351 33.39 -44.27 34.42
CA LYS A 351 33.86 -45.55 34.98
C LYS A 351 34.00 -45.54 36.51
N SER A 352 34.35 -44.40 37.10
CA SER A 352 34.55 -44.26 38.55
C SER A 352 33.25 -44.22 39.33
N LYS A 353 32.18 -43.64 38.75
CA LYS A 353 30.85 -43.52 39.37
C LYS A 353 29.85 -44.59 38.90
N GLN A 354 30.20 -45.38 37.89
CA GLN A 354 29.32 -46.39 37.25
C GLN A 354 27.98 -45.80 36.79
N LEU A 355 28.00 -44.57 36.24
CA LEU A 355 26.81 -43.90 35.75
C LEU A 355 27.11 -43.08 34.49
N CYS A 356 26.10 -42.93 33.63
CA CYS A 356 26.19 -42.09 32.45
C CYS A 356 26.04 -40.62 32.82
N VAL A 357 26.96 -39.79 32.35
CA VAL A 357 26.95 -38.35 32.64
C VAL A 357 27.08 -37.56 31.36
N SER A 358 26.59 -36.33 31.38
CA SER A 358 27.02 -35.33 30.42
C SER A 358 28.51 -35.03 30.60
N TYR A 359 29.16 -34.61 29.52
CA TYR A 359 30.49 -34.01 29.63
C TYR A 359 30.45 -32.82 30.61
N ASP A 360 31.22 -32.91 31.69
CA ASP A 360 31.36 -31.86 32.70
C ASP A 360 32.81 -31.79 33.18
N CYS A 361 33.31 -30.61 33.53
CA CYS A 361 34.69 -30.51 34.00
C CYS A 361 34.94 -31.28 35.29
N ASP A 362 33.95 -31.31 36.18
CA ASP A 362 34.10 -31.86 37.53
C ASP A 362 34.06 -33.40 37.55
N ASN A 363 33.66 -34.01 36.44
CA ASN A 363 33.64 -35.46 36.27
C ASN A 363 34.73 -35.96 35.31
N ALA A 364 35.54 -35.05 34.76
CA ALA A 364 36.63 -35.38 33.85
C ALA A 364 37.62 -36.36 34.50
N GLN A 365 37.99 -37.39 33.76
CA GLN A 365 39.04 -38.33 34.12
C GLN A 365 40.08 -38.28 33.01
N VAL A 366 41.20 -37.61 33.28
CA VAL A 366 42.33 -37.49 32.34
C VAL A 366 43.58 -38.09 32.97
N ASP A 367 44.51 -38.60 32.16
CA ASP A 367 45.71 -39.31 32.63
C ASP A 367 46.59 -38.45 33.54
N THR A 368 46.70 -37.16 33.23
CA THR A 368 47.32 -36.14 34.07
C THR A 368 46.48 -34.87 34.01
N TYR A 369 46.11 -34.32 35.17
CA TYR A 369 45.28 -33.12 35.28
C TYR A 369 46.14 -31.86 35.05
N THR A 370 46.56 -31.67 33.80
CA THR A 370 47.15 -30.43 33.31
C THR A 370 46.07 -29.56 32.66
N SER A 371 46.29 -28.25 32.58
CA SER A 371 45.34 -27.37 31.87
C SER A 371 45.08 -27.82 30.44
N ASP A 372 46.09 -28.34 29.73
CA ASP A 372 45.92 -28.81 28.35
C ASP A 372 45.08 -30.08 28.25
N ASN A 373 45.27 -31.04 29.15
CA ASN A 373 44.49 -32.28 29.14
C ASN A 373 43.05 -32.05 29.59
N CYS A 374 42.82 -31.16 30.55
CA CYS A 374 41.48 -30.74 30.94
C CYS A 374 40.78 -29.98 29.80
N ASN A 375 41.48 -29.08 29.10
CA ASN A 375 40.95 -28.42 27.90
C ASN A 375 40.64 -29.40 26.75
N LYS A 376 41.42 -30.48 26.59
CA LYS A 376 41.14 -31.53 25.60
C LYS A 376 39.92 -32.37 25.96
N PHE A 377 39.69 -32.65 27.24
CA PHE A 377 38.50 -33.36 27.72
C PHE A 377 37.24 -32.54 27.44
N LEU A 378 37.27 -31.25 27.80
CA LEU A 378 36.24 -30.28 27.45
C LEU A 378 36.86 -28.87 27.50
N SER A 379 36.69 -28.08 26.44
CA SER A 379 37.44 -26.82 26.21
C SER A 379 37.23 -25.73 27.28
N ILE A 380 36.21 -25.88 28.13
CA ILE A 380 35.88 -24.99 29.24
C ILE A 380 36.54 -25.38 30.57
N CYS A 381 37.36 -26.44 30.60
CA CYS A 381 37.98 -26.95 31.83
C CYS A 381 39.46 -26.58 31.97
N THR A 382 39.95 -26.54 33.20
CA THR A 382 41.37 -26.39 33.55
C THR A 382 41.72 -27.35 34.69
N ALA A 383 43.01 -27.51 34.99
CA ALA A 383 43.46 -28.23 36.17
C ALA A 383 43.25 -27.40 37.44
N ASN A 384 42.84 -28.05 38.53
CA ASN A 384 42.80 -27.41 39.85
C ASN A 384 44.22 -27.16 40.39
N VAL A 385 44.34 -26.38 41.47
CA VAL A 385 45.64 -25.93 42.03
C VAL A 385 46.55 -27.07 42.53
N GLY A 386 46.00 -28.25 42.80
CA GLY A 386 46.76 -29.46 43.12
C GLY A 386 47.07 -30.37 41.93
N GLN A 387 46.59 -30.06 40.71
CA GLN A 387 46.62 -30.95 39.55
C GLN A 387 46.07 -32.36 39.86
N THR A 388 45.01 -32.42 40.65
CA THR A 388 44.35 -33.66 41.09
C THR A 388 43.01 -33.91 40.43
N GLN A 389 42.38 -32.89 39.83
CA GLN A 389 41.13 -33.02 39.07
C GLN A 389 40.99 -31.89 38.05
N CYS A 390 40.19 -32.10 37.00
CA CYS A 390 39.73 -30.99 36.18
C CYS A 390 38.60 -30.30 36.90
N VAL A 391 38.54 -29.01 36.67
CA VAL A 391 37.57 -28.11 37.24
C VAL A 391 37.18 -27.18 36.11
N LYS A 392 35.93 -26.73 36.14
CA LYS A 392 35.52 -25.69 35.22
C LYS A 392 36.43 -24.49 35.43
N LYS A 393 36.81 -23.77 34.37
CA LYS A 393 37.58 -22.52 34.54
C LYS A 393 36.74 -21.57 35.42
N GLN A 394 37.07 -21.50 36.72
CA GLN A 394 36.37 -20.71 37.72
C GLN A 394 37.33 -19.71 38.33
N CYS A 395 36.83 -18.51 38.58
CA CYS A 395 37.62 -17.41 39.12
C CYS A 395 38.18 -17.72 40.51
N THR A 396 37.44 -18.47 41.33
CA THR A 396 37.77 -18.83 42.72
C THR A 396 39.06 -19.62 42.93
N GLU A 397 39.65 -20.15 41.85
CA GLU A 397 40.87 -20.96 41.88
C GLU A 397 42.14 -20.16 41.58
N ALA A 398 41.97 -18.89 41.18
CA ALA A 398 43.07 -17.94 41.17
C ALA A 398 43.29 -17.39 42.59
N PHE A 399 44.39 -17.81 43.23
CA PHE A 399 44.77 -17.37 44.58
C PHE A 399 45.69 -16.15 44.61
N THR A 400 46.01 -15.58 43.44
CA THR A 400 46.76 -14.33 43.34
C THR A 400 46.05 -13.39 42.37
N GLN A 401 46.17 -12.09 42.64
CA GLN A 401 45.59 -11.05 41.78
C GLN A 401 46.05 -11.18 40.31
N GLN A 402 47.30 -11.57 40.08
CA GLN A 402 47.87 -11.80 38.74
C GLN A 402 47.22 -12.97 37.99
N LEU A 403 46.95 -14.10 38.68
CA LEU A 403 46.30 -15.26 38.07
C LEU A 403 44.82 -14.95 37.74
N CYS A 404 44.18 -14.15 38.59
CA CYS A 404 42.80 -13.70 38.43
C CYS A 404 42.61 -12.81 37.19
N THR A 405 43.53 -11.85 36.99
CA THR A 405 43.49 -10.94 35.84
C THR A 405 43.73 -11.61 34.47
N LYS A 406 44.24 -12.85 34.44
CA LYS A 406 44.48 -13.60 33.19
C LYS A 406 43.29 -14.46 32.73
N LEU A 407 42.25 -14.62 33.56
CA LEU A 407 41.10 -15.52 33.30
C LEU A 407 39.94 -14.85 32.53
N GLY A 408 40.09 -13.59 32.10
CA GLY A 408 39.15 -12.89 31.19
C GLY A 408 37.79 -12.49 31.79
N SER A 409 37.22 -13.29 32.71
CA SER A 409 35.86 -13.13 33.25
C SER A 409 35.79 -13.05 34.78
N CYS A 410 36.87 -12.61 35.43
CA CYS A 410 37.08 -12.69 36.88
C CYS A 410 37.55 -11.36 37.49
N ILE A 411 37.12 -11.09 38.73
CA ILE A 411 37.41 -9.88 39.51
C ILE A 411 38.04 -10.29 40.85
N TRP A 412 39.07 -9.55 41.27
CA TRP A 412 39.67 -9.72 42.60
C TRP A 412 38.94 -8.83 43.61
N GLN A 413 38.19 -9.43 44.53
CA GLN A 413 37.38 -8.72 45.52
C GLN A 413 37.50 -9.42 46.88
N ASP A 414 37.65 -8.65 47.95
CA ASP A 414 37.80 -9.18 49.33
C ASP A 414 38.85 -10.30 49.46
N SER A 415 40.02 -10.07 48.85
CA SER A 415 41.17 -11.00 48.86
C SER A 415 40.90 -12.37 48.23
N LYS A 416 39.88 -12.49 47.37
CA LYS A 416 39.54 -13.70 46.61
C LYS A 416 39.22 -13.32 45.17
N CYS A 417 39.51 -14.21 44.23
CA CYS A 417 39.07 -14.03 42.85
C CYS A 417 37.65 -14.59 42.70
N VAL A 418 36.71 -13.80 42.22
CA VAL A 418 35.31 -14.17 42.06
C VAL A 418 34.85 -13.91 40.63
N SER A 419 33.88 -14.69 40.15
CA SER A 419 33.31 -14.51 38.81
C SER A 419 32.51 -13.23 38.77
N TYR A 420 32.52 -12.53 37.64
CA TYR A 420 31.53 -11.47 37.41
C TYR A 420 30.13 -12.07 37.56
N THR A 421 29.30 -11.44 38.38
CA THR A 421 27.85 -11.71 38.45
C THR A 421 27.15 -10.36 38.51
N CYS A 422 25.96 -10.23 37.96
CA CYS A 422 25.28 -8.93 38.02
C CYS A 422 25.14 -8.44 39.49
N ALA A 423 24.88 -9.36 40.42
CA ALA A 423 24.71 -9.07 41.85
C ALA A 423 25.99 -8.58 42.57
N ASN A 424 27.19 -8.92 42.08
CA ASN A 424 28.45 -8.46 42.69
C ASN A 424 29.05 -7.23 41.98
N ALA A 425 28.32 -6.63 41.05
CA ALA A 425 28.70 -5.35 40.48
C ALA A 425 28.79 -4.28 41.57
N PRO A 426 29.78 -3.37 41.52
CA PRO A 426 29.89 -2.28 42.49
C PRO A 426 28.61 -1.46 42.61
N THR A 427 28.19 -1.10 43.82
CA THR A 427 27.00 -0.26 44.05
C THR A 427 27.12 1.15 43.47
N SER A 428 28.35 1.57 43.14
CA SER A 428 28.64 2.78 42.36
C SER A 428 28.24 2.67 40.88
N MET A 429 27.95 1.47 40.38
CA MET A 429 27.38 1.26 39.04
C MET A 429 25.87 1.51 39.09
N THR A 430 25.49 2.74 38.77
CA THR A 430 24.10 3.19 38.75
C THR A 430 23.51 3.22 37.33
N THR A 431 24.33 3.00 36.30
CA THR A 431 23.93 3.08 34.88
C THR A 431 23.93 1.72 34.19
N ASP A 432 23.02 1.56 33.25
CA ASP A 432 22.84 0.34 32.47
C ASP A 432 24.07 0.04 31.57
N ASP A 433 24.69 1.08 31.01
CA ASP A 433 25.94 0.98 30.26
C ASP A 433 27.12 0.48 31.11
N ALA A 434 27.15 0.83 32.40
CA ALA A 434 28.15 0.31 33.32
C ALA A 434 27.89 -1.17 33.64
N CYS A 435 26.63 -1.55 33.84
CA CYS A 435 26.23 -2.93 34.11
C CYS A 435 26.47 -3.87 32.92
N SER A 436 26.09 -3.46 31.71
CA SER A 436 26.27 -4.24 30.47
C SER A 436 27.74 -4.41 30.10
N LYS A 437 28.59 -3.41 30.35
CA LYS A 437 30.05 -3.54 30.19
C LYS A 437 30.70 -4.40 31.26
N TYR A 438 30.11 -4.47 32.45
CA TYR A 438 30.61 -5.27 33.56
C TYR A 438 30.37 -6.77 33.33
N LEU A 439 29.17 -7.14 32.88
CA LEU A 439 28.86 -8.49 32.43
C LEU A 439 27.67 -8.42 31.46
N ASP A 440 27.81 -9.10 30.32
CA ASP A 440 26.76 -9.16 29.31
C ASP A 440 25.46 -9.73 29.90
N LYS A 441 24.32 -9.19 29.48
CA LYS A 441 22.98 -9.48 30.05
C LYS A 441 22.78 -9.08 31.52
N CYS A 442 23.49 -8.05 32.00
CA CYS A 442 23.18 -7.37 33.26
C CYS A 442 22.54 -6.00 33.03
N TYR A 443 21.58 -5.64 33.87
CA TYR A 443 20.91 -4.34 33.87
C TYR A 443 21.02 -3.63 35.22
N THR A 444 20.87 -2.29 35.21
CA THR A 444 20.96 -1.49 36.45
C THR A 444 19.70 -1.57 37.33
N THR A 445 19.90 -1.74 38.63
CA THR A 445 18.84 -1.61 39.65
C THR A 445 18.74 -0.19 40.23
N GLY A 446 19.62 0.72 39.79
CA GLY A 446 19.81 2.05 40.37
C GLY A 446 20.91 2.12 41.44
N ALA A 447 21.34 0.98 41.99
CA ALA A 447 22.44 0.86 42.94
C ALA A 447 23.11 -0.53 42.84
N GLY A 448 23.79 -0.80 41.72
CA GLY A 448 24.33 -2.11 41.36
C GLY A 448 23.52 -2.78 40.23
N CYS A 449 23.93 -3.99 39.83
CA CYS A 449 23.39 -4.67 38.66
C CYS A 449 22.57 -5.93 39.03
N SER A 450 21.70 -6.37 38.11
CA SER A 450 20.93 -7.62 38.23
C SER A 450 20.85 -8.33 36.86
N SER A 451 20.58 -9.63 36.86
CA SER A 451 20.52 -10.47 35.65
C SER A 451 19.25 -10.22 34.85
N SER A 452 19.39 -9.96 33.55
CA SER A 452 18.28 -9.75 32.62
C SER A 452 17.36 -10.99 32.57
N GLY A 453 16.12 -10.81 32.99
CA GLY A 453 15.04 -11.79 32.82
C GLY A 453 14.20 -11.45 31.57
N THR A 454 12.88 -11.58 31.69
CA THR A 454 11.89 -11.04 30.75
C THR A 454 11.80 -9.52 30.85
N CYS A 455 11.21 -8.84 29.85
CA CYS A 455 10.95 -7.40 29.96
C CYS A 455 10.23 -7.03 31.27
N THR A 456 9.35 -7.88 31.80
CA THR A 456 8.63 -7.63 33.06
C THR A 456 9.50 -7.64 34.33
N ASP A 457 10.71 -8.19 34.26
CA ASP A 457 11.62 -8.27 35.40
C ASP A 457 12.41 -6.96 35.63
N MET A 458 12.46 -6.09 34.61
CA MET A 458 13.20 -4.82 34.66
C MET A 458 12.42 -3.77 35.45
N LYS A 459 13.06 -3.22 36.48
CA LYS A 459 12.47 -2.28 37.46
C LYS A 459 12.81 -0.81 37.19
N THR A 460 13.63 -0.52 36.19
CA THR A 460 14.07 0.85 35.88
C THR A 460 13.90 1.14 34.39
N GLU A 461 13.55 2.39 34.06
CA GLU A 461 13.38 2.85 32.68
C GLU A 461 14.66 2.68 31.82
N PRO A 462 15.88 2.98 32.31
CA PRO A 462 17.11 2.79 31.51
C PRO A 462 17.44 1.33 31.20
N ALA A 463 16.97 0.38 32.03
CA ALA A 463 17.17 -1.04 31.83
C ALA A 463 16.20 -1.65 30.80
N CYS A 464 15.09 -0.98 30.50
CA CYS A 464 14.01 -1.50 29.68
C CYS A 464 14.30 -1.39 28.17
N LYS A 465 15.28 -2.16 27.70
CA LYS A 465 15.74 -2.15 26.30
C LYS A 465 15.44 -3.45 25.57
N THR A 466 16.05 -4.55 26.01
CA THR A 466 15.95 -5.87 25.37
C THR A 466 16.06 -6.96 26.43
N ASP A 467 15.19 -7.97 26.39
CA ASP A 467 15.17 -9.04 27.38
C ASP A 467 16.07 -10.24 27.03
N ALA A 468 16.07 -11.27 27.88
CA ALA A 468 16.89 -12.46 27.71
C ALA A 468 16.53 -13.33 26.48
N LEU A 469 15.35 -13.12 25.89
CA LEU A 469 14.86 -13.77 24.67
C LEU A 469 15.07 -12.90 23.42
N GLU A 470 15.87 -11.83 23.53
CA GLU A 470 16.14 -10.84 22.48
C GLU A 470 14.90 -10.02 22.04
N GLN A 471 13.85 -9.99 22.87
CA GLN A 471 12.66 -9.19 22.59
C GLN A 471 12.90 -7.74 22.99
N LYS A 472 12.61 -6.79 22.08
CA LYS A 472 12.66 -5.35 22.39
C LYS A 472 11.59 -5.03 23.43
N CYS A 473 11.96 -4.24 24.44
CA CYS A 473 11.09 -3.82 25.52
C CYS A 473 10.68 -2.34 25.41
N ILE A 474 9.62 -1.96 26.12
CA ILE A 474 9.17 -0.57 26.26
C ILE A 474 8.74 -0.30 27.70
N TRP A 475 9.15 0.85 28.22
CA TRP A 475 8.77 1.32 29.56
C TRP A 475 7.43 2.06 29.50
N LEU A 476 6.40 1.52 30.12
CA LEU A 476 5.04 2.08 30.12
C LEU A 476 4.47 2.09 31.53
N SER A 477 4.01 3.27 31.98
CA SER A 477 3.33 3.42 33.28
C SER A 477 4.11 2.80 34.46
N SER A 478 5.42 3.07 34.51
CA SER A 478 6.33 2.59 35.57
C SER A 478 6.56 1.06 35.60
N ALA A 479 6.31 0.37 34.49
CA ALA A 479 6.65 -1.04 34.32
C ALA A 479 7.24 -1.28 32.92
N CYS A 480 8.17 -2.22 32.81
CA CYS A 480 8.73 -2.65 31.54
C CYS A 480 7.90 -3.79 30.94
N LYS A 481 7.62 -3.73 29.63
CA LYS A 481 6.84 -4.74 28.89
C LYS A 481 7.48 -5.04 27.54
N VAL A 482 7.13 -6.18 26.94
CA VAL A 482 7.50 -6.50 25.56
C VAL A 482 6.87 -5.48 24.63
N LYS A 483 7.67 -4.91 23.73
CA LYS A 483 7.23 -3.90 22.77
C LYS A 483 6.49 -4.58 21.63
N THR A 484 5.26 -4.18 21.38
CA THR A 484 4.47 -4.64 20.23
C THR A 484 4.23 -3.51 19.23
N CYS A 485 3.85 -3.82 17.99
CA CYS A 485 3.49 -2.78 17.02
C CYS A 485 2.39 -1.84 17.55
N SER A 486 1.44 -2.39 18.31
CA SER A 486 0.30 -1.61 18.83
C SER A 486 0.69 -0.59 19.91
N ASP A 487 1.87 -0.75 20.53
CA ASP A 487 2.39 0.18 21.55
C ASP A 487 3.11 1.39 20.94
N ILE A 488 3.28 1.40 19.60
CA ILE A 488 4.05 2.43 18.89
C ILE A 488 3.08 3.36 18.16
N VAL A 489 3.15 4.64 18.50
CA VAL A 489 2.21 5.68 18.05
C VAL A 489 2.71 6.44 16.80
N TYR A 490 3.65 5.84 16.05
CA TYR A 490 4.11 6.42 14.80
C TYR A 490 3.13 6.13 13.66
N ILE A 491 3.11 7.03 12.68
CA ILE A 491 2.13 7.01 11.58
C ILE A 491 2.77 6.74 10.22
N SER A 492 4.09 6.53 10.16
CA SER A 492 4.80 6.20 8.93
C SER A 492 5.43 4.80 9.00
N HIS A 493 5.54 4.15 7.83
CA HIS A 493 6.21 2.85 7.73
C HIS A 493 7.64 2.90 8.27
N SER A 494 8.44 3.90 7.85
CA SER A 494 9.85 4.01 8.28
C SER A 494 9.96 4.07 9.79
N GLU A 495 9.19 4.94 10.44
CA GLU A 495 9.25 5.09 11.89
C GLU A 495 8.79 3.82 12.62
N CYS A 496 7.74 3.15 12.13
CA CYS A 496 7.30 1.87 12.68
C CYS A 496 8.34 0.77 12.51
N ASN A 497 8.94 0.68 11.33
CA ASN A 497 9.91 -0.33 10.95
C ASN A 497 11.25 -0.16 11.71
N ASP A 498 11.65 1.09 11.97
CA ASP A 498 12.82 1.42 12.78
C ASP A 498 12.65 0.94 14.24
N GLN A 499 11.41 0.95 14.75
CA GLN A 499 11.14 0.39 16.07
C GLN A 499 11.17 -1.13 16.06
N LEU A 500 10.49 -1.77 15.10
CA LEU A 500 10.36 -3.21 14.93
C LEU A 500 10.19 -3.52 13.44
N ASP A 501 11.08 -4.34 12.89
CA ASP A 501 11.16 -4.72 11.47
C ASP A 501 9.93 -5.49 10.95
N THR A 502 9.13 -6.06 11.86
CA THR A 502 7.86 -6.73 11.57
C THR A 502 6.66 -5.78 11.57
N CYS A 503 6.87 -4.48 11.83
CA CYS A 503 5.82 -3.48 11.87
C CYS A 503 5.76 -2.65 10.58
N THR A 504 4.57 -2.15 10.30
CA THR A 504 4.28 -1.11 9.31
C THR A 504 3.25 -0.14 9.91
N SER A 505 2.81 0.89 9.20
CA SER A 505 1.81 1.82 9.72
C SER A 505 0.41 1.61 9.12
N ASP A 506 -0.65 1.79 9.91
CA ASP A 506 -2.01 1.94 9.41
C ASP A 506 -2.40 3.39 9.05
N GLY A 507 -1.44 4.32 9.17
CA GLY A 507 -1.64 5.75 9.02
C GLY A 507 -2.16 6.46 10.29
N THR A 508 -2.45 5.73 11.34
CA THR A 508 -2.83 6.26 12.66
C THR A 508 -1.94 5.73 13.79
N LYS A 509 -1.36 4.54 13.62
CA LYS A 509 -0.43 3.87 14.54
C LYS A 509 0.38 2.81 13.81
N CYS A 510 1.31 2.17 14.51
CA CYS A 510 1.98 0.99 13.97
C CYS A 510 1.13 -0.27 14.14
N ILE A 511 1.21 -1.15 13.14
CA ILE A 511 0.56 -2.45 13.06
C ILE A 511 1.56 -3.49 12.58
N THR A 512 1.28 -4.77 12.82
CA THR A 512 2.06 -5.86 12.22
C THR A 512 1.86 -5.91 10.70
N GLN A 513 2.91 -6.22 9.96
CA GLN A 513 2.84 -6.41 8.51
C GLN A 513 1.81 -7.50 8.14
N ALA A 514 0.97 -7.18 7.16
CA ALA A 514 -0.04 -8.10 6.66
C ALA A 514 0.61 -9.26 5.88
N ALA A 515 -0.14 -10.36 5.72
CA ALA A 515 0.33 -11.51 4.96
C ALA A 515 0.52 -11.15 3.48
N LYS A 516 -0.44 -10.42 2.89
CA LYS A 516 -0.42 -10.02 1.48
C LYS A 516 -0.53 -8.51 1.33
N CYS A 517 0.01 -7.97 0.23
CA CYS A 517 -0.17 -6.56 -0.09
C CYS A 517 -1.66 -6.19 -0.21
N SER A 518 -2.48 -7.05 -0.82
CA SER A 518 -3.92 -6.84 -1.03
C SER A 518 -4.77 -6.74 0.25
N ASP A 519 -4.20 -7.10 1.39
CA ASP A 519 -4.86 -6.97 2.70
C ASP A 519 -4.89 -5.51 3.17
N TYR A 520 -3.98 -4.66 2.71
CA TYR A 520 -3.96 -3.25 3.05
C TYR A 520 -5.11 -2.48 2.39
N LYS A 521 -5.84 -1.69 3.20
CA LYS A 521 -6.99 -0.88 2.78
C LYS A 521 -6.69 0.61 2.71
N LEU A 522 -5.49 1.03 3.08
CA LEU A 522 -5.06 2.42 3.11
C LEU A 522 -3.72 2.57 2.41
N SER A 523 -3.54 3.70 1.71
CA SER A 523 -2.31 4.02 0.98
C SER A 523 -1.09 4.09 1.87
N LEU A 524 -1.24 4.63 3.09
CA LEU A 524 -0.15 4.74 4.06
C LEU A 524 0.37 3.38 4.53
N SER A 525 -0.44 2.33 4.45
CA SER A 525 -0.06 0.97 4.88
C SER A 525 0.56 0.14 3.78
N CYS A 526 0.32 0.51 2.53
CA CYS A 526 0.75 -0.22 1.36
C CYS A 526 2.21 0.10 1.00
N VAL A 527 3.11 -0.37 1.84
CA VAL A 527 4.56 -0.19 1.67
C VAL A 527 5.26 -1.53 1.55
N ILE A 528 4.98 -2.44 2.48
CA ILE A 528 5.56 -3.78 2.50
C ILE A 528 4.63 -4.75 3.22
N SER A 529 4.56 -5.98 2.73
CA SER A 529 3.88 -7.11 3.37
C SER A 529 4.88 -8.26 3.57
N LYS A 530 4.42 -9.39 4.14
CA LYS A 530 5.25 -10.60 4.21
C LYS A 530 5.60 -11.19 2.83
N GLU A 531 4.86 -10.84 1.78
CA GLU A 531 5.15 -11.23 0.38
C GLU A 531 6.20 -10.33 -0.30
N GLY A 532 6.47 -9.13 0.23
CA GLY A 532 7.44 -8.19 -0.32
C GLY A 532 6.92 -6.74 -0.46
N PRO A 533 7.64 -5.89 -1.23
CA PRO A 533 7.29 -4.49 -1.45
C PRO A 533 5.92 -4.35 -2.11
N CYS A 534 5.15 -3.39 -1.62
CA CYS A 534 3.81 -3.14 -2.11
C CYS A 534 3.73 -1.81 -2.85
N LEU A 535 2.80 -1.74 -3.80
CA LEU A 535 2.51 -0.55 -4.59
C LEU A 535 1.03 -0.20 -4.46
N TRP A 536 0.75 1.00 -3.98
CA TRP A 536 -0.62 1.51 -3.86
C TRP A 536 -1.09 2.12 -5.17
N MET A 537 -2.14 1.55 -5.73
CA MET A 537 -2.82 2.07 -6.90
C MET A 537 -4.32 1.82 -6.79
N ASP A 538 -5.12 2.80 -7.20
CA ASP A 538 -6.58 2.63 -7.32
C ASP A 538 -7.29 2.25 -6.02
N SER A 539 -6.82 2.83 -4.92
CA SER A 539 -7.33 2.50 -3.58
C SER A 539 -7.14 1.02 -3.22
N GLN A 540 -6.23 0.34 -3.90
CA GLN A 540 -5.83 -1.04 -3.68
C GLN A 540 -4.31 -1.13 -3.60
N CYS A 541 -3.85 -2.23 -3.02
CA CYS A 541 -2.44 -2.46 -2.77
C CYS A 541 -1.99 -3.74 -3.47
N PHE A 542 -0.97 -3.64 -4.31
CA PHE A 542 -0.46 -4.74 -5.13
C PHE A 542 0.96 -5.10 -4.75
N LEU A 543 1.34 -6.37 -4.91
CA LEU A 543 2.74 -6.76 -4.85
C LEU A 543 3.47 -6.15 -6.06
N PHE A 544 4.64 -5.55 -5.83
CA PHE A 544 5.46 -5.00 -6.91
C PHE A 544 6.92 -5.41 -6.75
N LEU A 545 7.28 -6.47 -7.46
CA LEU A 545 8.68 -6.90 -7.62
C LEU A 545 9.25 -6.37 -8.94
N ASP A 546 8.47 -6.50 -10.00
CA ASP A 546 8.76 -6.00 -11.35
C ASP A 546 7.45 -5.80 -12.14
N CYS A 547 7.54 -5.39 -13.41
CA CYS A 547 6.38 -5.19 -14.26
C CYS A 547 5.49 -6.45 -14.36
N THR A 548 6.05 -7.67 -14.31
CA THR A 548 5.29 -8.92 -14.50
C THR A 548 4.53 -9.37 -13.25
N SER A 549 4.88 -8.85 -12.07
CA SER A 549 4.15 -9.09 -10.82
C SER A 549 2.81 -8.36 -10.75
N LEU A 550 2.57 -7.41 -11.66
CA LEU A 550 1.36 -6.63 -11.74
C LEU A 550 0.23 -7.40 -12.47
N PRO A 551 -1.02 -7.35 -11.97
CA PRO A 551 -2.14 -8.09 -12.57
C PRO A 551 -2.74 -7.43 -13.82
N GLY A 552 -2.21 -6.28 -14.26
CA GLY A 552 -2.78 -5.52 -15.36
C GLY A 552 -2.44 -6.05 -16.75
N THR A 553 -3.32 -5.76 -17.70
CA THR A 553 -3.20 -6.17 -19.11
C THR A 553 -3.22 -4.99 -20.08
N THR A 554 -3.37 -3.76 -19.58
CA THR A 554 -3.43 -2.53 -20.39
C THR A 554 -2.19 -1.67 -20.18
N HIS A 555 -1.77 -0.93 -21.21
CA HIS A 555 -0.60 -0.06 -21.13
C HIS A 555 -0.76 0.95 -20.00
N GLU A 556 -1.94 1.52 -19.87
CA GLU A 556 -2.28 2.55 -18.91
C GLU A 556 -2.10 2.06 -17.47
N PHE A 557 -2.58 0.84 -17.16
CA PHE A 557 -2.37 0.24 -15.83
C PHE A 557 -0.89 0.00 -15.55
N CYS A 558 -0.18 -0.61 -16.51
CA CYS A 558 1.22 -0.96 -16.33
C CYS A 558 2.11 0.28 -16.18
N ASN A 559 1.88 1.28 -17.02
CA ASN A 559 2.64 2.53 -17.04
C ASN A 559 2.33 3.42 -15.83
N LEU A 560 1.09 3.36 -15.31
CA LEU A 560 0.73 3.99 -14.05
C LEU A 560 1.52 3.39 -12.88
N ALA A 561 1.61 2.07 -12.84
CA ALA A 561 2.34 1.36 -11.80
C ALA A 561 3.82 1.71 -11.82
N ASN A 562 4.39 1.76 -13.01
CA ASN A 562 5.75 2.22 -13.21
C ASN A 562 5.90 2.68 -14.66
N ASN A 563 6.45 3.89 -14.87
CA ASN A 563 6.64 4.47 -16.21
C ASN A 563 7.67 3.72 -17.09
N LYS A 564 8.26 2.64 -16.57
CA LYS A 564 9.10 1.68 -17.28
C LYS A 564 8.37 0.38 -17.64
N CYS A 565 7.06 0.31 -17.45
CA CYS A 565 6.23 -0.82 -17.83
C CYS A 565 5.25 -0.44 -18.93
N THR A 566 4.96 -1.40 -19.81
CA THR A 566 3.91 -1.38 -20.82
C THR A 566 3.19 -2.73 -20.80
N THR A 567 2.35 -3.03 -21.77
CA THR A 567 1.64 -4.32 -21.87
C THR A 567 2.05 -5.08 -23.12
N ASP A 568 2.04 -6.41 -23.04
CA ASP A 568 2.05 -7.30 -24.21
C ASP A 568 0.62 -7.65 -24.69
N GLY A 569 -0.42 -7.18 -23.98
CA GLY A 569 -1.83 -7.49 -24.21
C GLY A 569 -2.38 -8.61 -23.32
N THR A 570 -1.51 -9.35 -22.62
CA THR A 570 -1.87 -10.40 -21.66
C THR A 570 -1.40 -10.09 -20.25
N LYS A 571 -0.31 -9.33 -20.10
CA LYS A 571 0.25 -8.92 -18.82
C LYS A 571 1.12 -7.67 -18.97
N CYS A 572 1.45 -7.07 -17.83
CA CYS A 572 2.44 -6.02 -17.77
C CYS A 572 3.86 -6.57 -18.03
N VAL A 573 4.62 -5.83 -18.83
CA VAL A 573 6.00 -6.16 -19.24
C VAL A 573 6.85 -4.88 -19.25
N PRO A 574 8.19 -4.99 -19.11
CA PRO A 574 9.06 -3.83 -19.23
C PRO A 574 9.00 -3.18 -20.62
N ILE A 575 9.17 -1.85 -20.69
CA ILE A 575 9.29 -1.14 -21.98
C ILE A 575 10.56 -1.59 -22.72
N THR A 576 10.48 -1.61 -24.06
CA THR A 576 11.63 -1.83 -24.94
C THR A 576 11.75 -0.66 -25.93
N SER A 577 12.71 -0.66 -26.85
CA SER A 577 12.70 0.33 -27.94
C SER A 577 11.38 0.24 -28.73
N CYS A 578 10.86 1.34 -29.28
CA CYS A 578 9.59 1.33 -30.04
C CYS A 578 9.55 0.23 -31.12
N ALA A 579 10.66 0.02 -31.84
CA ALA A 579 10.78 -1.01 -32.87
C ALA A 579 10.67 -2.47 -32.35
N LYS A 580 10.89 -2.71 -31.06
CA LYS A 580 10.79 -4.03 -30.40
C LYS A 580 9.52 -4.16 -29.56
N THR A 581 8.78 -3.07 -29.39
CA THR A 581 7.58 -3.04 -28.58
C THR A 581 6.43 -3.68 -29.35
N GLN A 582 5.67 -4.55 -28.67
CA GLN A 582 4.49 -5.15 -29.29
C GLN A 582 3.44 -4.09 -29.59
N GLN A 583 2.61 -4.33 -30.62
CA GLN A 583 1.61 -3.37 -31.08
C GLN A 583 0.63 -2.91 -29.98
N THR A 584 0.31 -3.82 -29.04
CA THR A 584 -0.57 -3.58 -27.88
C THR A 584 0.03 -2.62 -26.85
N GLY A 585 1.36 -2.53 -26.78
CA GLY A 585 2.11 -1.65 -25.86
C GLY A 585 2.77 -0.44 -26.54
N CYS A 586 2.43 -0.14 -27.80
CA CYS A 586 3.10 0.88 -28.63
C CYS A 586 2.71 2.32 -28.25
N TYR A 587 3.18 2.78 -27.10
CA TYR A 587 2.91 4.13 -26.58
C TYR A 587 4.20 4.84 -26.19
N ILE A 588 5.06 4.14 -25.45
CA ILE A 588 6.35 4.63 -24.97
C ILE A 588 7.37 3.51 -25.00
N GLY A 589 8.57 3.84 -25.44
CA GLY A 589 9.71 2.95 -25.51
C GLY A 589 10.91 3.52 -24.78
N THR A 590 11.97 2.74 -24.70
CA THR A 590 13.25 3.19 -24.12
C THR A 590 13.87 4.36 -24.90
N ASP A 591 13.46 4.55 -26.15
CA ASP A 591 13.89 5.59 -27.10
C ASP A 591 12.92 6.78 -27.22
N GLY A 592 11.84 6.80 -26.43
CA GLY A 592 10.89 7.93 -26.32
C GLY A 592 9.46 7.54 -26.68
N ASP A 593 8.65 8.54 -27.03
CA ASP A 593 7.27 8.33 -27.48
C ASP A 593 7.23 7.43 -28.72
N CYS A 594 6.34 6.45 -28.70
CA CYS A 594 6.07 5.59 -29.85
C CYS A 594 4.78 6.01 -30.56
N VAL A 595 4.64 5.54 -31.79
CA VAL A 595 3.42 5.66 -32.58
C VAL A 595 3.24 4.39 -33.41
N ARG A 596 1.98 3.97 -33.57
CA ARG A 596 1.65 2.95 -34.56
C ARG A 596 1.61 3.62 -35.93
N ASN A 597 2.23 2.98 -36.91
CA ASN A 597 2.25 3.44 -38.30
C ASN A 597 2.00 2.26 -39.24
N LEU A 598 1.81 2.57 -40.53
CA LEU A 598 1.69 1.58 -41.60
C LEU A 598 2.99 1.52 -42.39
N ASP A 599 3.54 0.31 -42.52
CA ASP A 599 4.67 0.05 -43.41
C ASP A 599 4.25 0.12 -44.90
N LYS A 600 5.22 -0.06 -45.82
CA LYS A 600 4.96 -0.05 -47.27
C LYS A 600 4.01 -1.16 -47.75
N SER A 601 3.77 -2.16 -46.93
CA SER A 601 2.91 -3.31 -47.18
C SER A 601 1.57 -3.21 -46.44
N ASN A 602 1.26 -2.05 -45.83
CA ASN A 602 0.08 -1.79 -44.99
C ASN A 602 0.00 -2.63 -43.71
N ASN A 603 1.12 -3.15 -43.19
CA ASN A 603 1.16 -3.77 -41.87
C ASN A 603 1.33 -2.70 -40.79
N THR A 604 0.68 -2.91 -39.65
CA THR A 604 0.88 -2.04 -38.49
C THR A 604 2.25 -2.31 -37.87
N ILE A 605 3.05 -1.26 -37.72
CA ILE A 605 4.37 -1.28 -37.06
C ILE A 605 4.37 -0.31 -35.89
N CYS A 606 5.26 -0.53 -34.92
CA CYS A 606 5.53 0.42 -33.85
C CYS A 606 6.88 1.09 -34.09
N GLU A 607 6.91 2.42 -34.11
CA GLU A 607 8.14 3.19 -34.30
C GLU A 607 8.16 4.45 -33.44
N LYS A 608 9.33 5.08 -33.31
CA LYS A 608 9.50 6.30 -32.54
C LYS A 608 8.75 7.46 -33.18
N PHE A 609 7.91 8.13 -32.42
CA PHE A 609 7.18 9.31 -32.86
C PHE A 609 8.11 10.52 -32.96
N THR A 610 8.26 11.08 -34.17
CA THR A 610 8.97 12.35 -34.38
C THR A 610 8.07 13.51 -34.84
N LYS A 611 7.06 13.25 -35.68
CA LYS A 611 6.16 14.28 -36.25
C LYS A 611 4.93 13.65 -36.90
N CYS A 612 3.82 14.40 -37.03
CA CYS A 612 2.59 13.87 -37.65
C CYS A 612 2.81 13.37 -39.09
N THR A 613 3.66 14.04 -39.88
CA THR A 613 3.89 13.69 -41.30
C THR A 613 4.54 12.32 -41.53
N GLN A 614 5.04 11.66 -40.49
CA GLN A 614 5.57 10.30 -40.62
C GLN A 614 4.46 9.25 -40.73
N MET A 615 3.25 9.56 -40.23
CA MET A 615 2.14 8.61 -40.18
C MET A 615 1.39 8.56 -41.52
N ASN A 616 1.23 7.37 -42.06
CA ASN A 616 0.61 7.10 -43.36
C ASN A 616 -0.87 6.76 -43.23
N TYR A 617 -1.65 7.61 -42.56
CA TYR A 617 -3.10 7.45 -42.46
C TYR A 617 -3.86 8.41 -43.36
N THR A 618 -5.05 8.00 -43.80
CA THR A 618 -5.83 8.68 -44.85
C THR A 618 -7.07 9.38 -44.33
N THR A 619 -7.31 9.34 -43.01
CA THR A 619 -8.48 9.96 -42.36
C THR A 619 -8.07 10.69 -41.09
N HIS A 620 -8.81 11.75 -40.74
CA HIS A 620 -8.59 12.46 -39.47
C HIS A 620 -8.68 11.51 -38.28
N PHE A 621 -9.69 10.63 -38.26
CA PHE A 621 -9.89 9.68 -37.17
C PHE A 621 -8.66 8.82 -36.91
N GLN A 622 -8.03 8.27 -37.97
CA GLN A 622 -6.83 7.44 -37.82
C GLN A 622 -5.63 8.26 -37.32
N CYS A 623 -5.38 9.45 -37.88
CA CYS A 623 -4.30 10.34 -37.44
C CYS A 623 -4.48 10.77 -35.98
N TYR A 624 -5.68 11.23 -35.64
CA TYR A 624 -6.04 11.77 -34.33
C TYR A 624 -6.12 10.68 -33.26
N ARG A 625 -6.44 9.43 -33.65
CA ARG A 625 -6.41 8.27 -32.74
C ARG A 625 -4.99 7.95 -32.29
N GLU A 626 -4.04 7.89 -33.21
CA GLU A 626 -2.65 7.56 -32.85
C GLU A 626 -1.95 8.72 -32.14
N LYS A 627 -2.20 9.96 -32.56
CA LYS A 627 -1.71 11.17 -31.88
C LYS A 627 -2.73 12.30 -31.97
N LYS A 628 -3.21 12.75 -30.79
CA LYS A 628 -4.24 13.79 -30.65
C LYS A 628 -3.82 15.17 -31.17
N THR A 629 -2.55 15.37 -31.49
CA THR A 629 -2.03 16.60 -32.11
C THR A 629 -2.06 16.53 -33.63
N CYS A 630 -2.51 15.42 -34.23
CA CYS A 630 -2.46 15.18 -35.67
C CYS A 630 -3.85 15.08 -36.30
N THR A 631 -3.93 15.48 -37.57
CA THR A 631 -5.10 15.33 -38.46
C THR A 631 -4.63 14.86 -39.84
N VAL A 632 -5.55 14.54 -40.75
CA VAL A 632 -5.17 14.16 -42.12
C VAL A 632 -4.78 15.38 -42.96
N ASN A 633 -3.78 15.20 -43.82
CA ASN A 633 -3.38 16.22 -44.78
C ASN A 633 -4.43 16.43 -45.89
N SER A 634 -4.28 17.52 -46.65
CA SER A 634 -5.18 17.86 -47.77
C SER A 634 -5.26 16.77 -48.85
N ASP A 635 -4.19 16.00 -49.02
CA ASP A 635 -4.06 14.98 -50.07
C ASP A 635 -4.60 13.61 -49.64
N LYS A 636 -5.08 13.47 -48.40
CA LYS A 636 -5.58 12.21 -47.79
C LYS A 636 -4.59 11.04 -47.85
N LYS A 637 -3.30 11.31 -47.71
CA LYS A 637 -2.23 10.28 -47.78
C LYS A 637 -1.43 10.13 -46.50
N THR A 638 -1.21 11.24 -45.79
CA THR A 638 -0.42 11.26 -44.56
C THR A 638 -1.09 12.17 -43.53
N CYS A 639 -0.63 12.10 -42.29
CA CYS A 639 -1.06 13.03 -41.27
C CYS A 639 -0.28 14.35 -41.32
N MET A 640 -0.84 15.39 -40.72
CA MET A 640 -0.24 16.70 -40.46
C MET A 640 -0.62 17.16 -39.06
N ASP A 641 0.04 18.18 -38.53
CA ASP A 641 -0.34 18.76 -37.25
C ASP A 641 -1.73 19.41 -37.33
N LEU A 642 -2.47 19.41 -36.22
CA LEU A 642 -3.68 20.21 -36.09
C LEU A 642 -3.36 21.70 -36.25
N SER A 643 -4.31 22.43 -36.84
CA SER A 643 -4.24 23.89 -36.88
C SER A 643 -4.83 24.52 -35.62
N ASN A 644 -4.46 25.76 -35.33
CA ASN A 644 -5.04 26.55 -34.25
C ASN A 644 -6.37 27.23 -34.62
N THR A 645 -6.73 27.25 -35.90
CA THR A 645 -7.95 27.90 -36.42
C THR A 645 -8.67 27.02 -37.42
N CYS A 646 -10.01 26.97 -37.36
CA CYS A 646 -10.79 26.13 -38.25
C CYS A 646 -10.66 26.54 -39.73
N SER A 647 -10.49 27.84 -40.01
CA SER A 647 -10.44 28.39 -41.37
C SER A 647 -9.27 27.91 -42.23
N THR A 648 -8.24 27.31 -41.65
CA THR A 648 -7.09 26.77 -42.42
C THR A 648 -7.36 25.39 -43.00
N TYR A 649 -8.40 24.70 -42.53
CA TYR A 649 -8.76 23.39 -43.02
C TYR A 649 -9.43 23.48 -44.39
N THR A 650 -8.84 22.81 -45.37
CA THR A 650 -9.22 22.88 -46.78
C THR A 650 -10.08 21.71 -47.23
N ILE A 651 -10.26 20.69 -46.38
CA ILE A 651 -11.10 19.52 -46.68
C ILE A 651 -11.98 19.18 -45.48
N GLN A 652 -13.11 18.52 -45.76
CA GLN A 652 -14.09 18.15 -44.72
C GLN A 652 -13.48 17.24 -43.64
N ASP A 653 -12.60 16.30 -43.99
CA ASP A 653 -12.05 15.34 -43.03
C ASP A 653 -11.20 16.01 -41.94
N ASN A 654 -10.41 17.03 -42.26
CA ASN A 654 -9.59 17.71 -41.25
C ASN A 654 -10.31 18.87 -40.53
N CYS A 655 -11.51 19.25 -41.00
CA CYS A 655 -12.38 20.24 -40.39
C CYS A 655 -13.18 19.68 -39.20
N GLN A 656 -12.49 19.32 -38.11
CA GLN A 656 -13.13 18.71 -36.94
C GLN A 656 -12.77 19.45 -35.64
N VAL A 657 -11.47 19.64 -35.39
CA VAL A 657 -10.98 20.21 -34.12
C VAL A 657 -9.67 20.98 -34.33
N THR A 658 -9.37 21.95 -33.47
CA THR A 658 -8.09 22.68 -33.45
C THR A 658 -7.17 22.21 -32.30
N THR A 659 -5.92 22.68 -32.29
CA THR A 659 -4.97 22.46 -31.17
C THR A 659 -5.53 22.89 -29.81
N ASP A 660 -6.40 23.91 -29.78
CA ASP A 660 -7.02 24.46 -28.57
C ASP A 660 -8.35 23.75 -28.21
N SER A 661 -8.62 22.58 -28.81
CA SER A 661 -9.88 21.85 -28.67
C SER A 661 -11.13 22.63 -29.11
N LYS A 662 -10.99 23.60 -30.03
CA LYS A 662 -12.16 24.28 -30.63
C LYS A 662 -12.76 23.39 -31.70
N PHE A 663 -14.09 23.23 -31.67
CA PHE A 663 -14.83 22.45 -32.65
C PHE A 663 -15.03 23.23 -33.96
N CYS A 664 -14.83 22.53 -35.07
CA CYS A 664 -14.95 23.09 -36.41
C CYS A 664 -16.14 22.50 -37.16
N GLN A 665 -16.76 23.30 -38.03
CA GLN A 665 -17.88 22.90 -38.87
C GLN A 665 -17.53 23.13 -40.34
N TRP A 666 -17.71 22.09 -41.15
CA TRP A 666 -17.62 22.21 -42.60
C TRP A 666 -18.88 22.89 -43.14
N ASP A 667 -18.69 24.00 -43.84
CA ASP A 667 -19.76 24.73 -44.50
C ASP A 667 -19.91 24.22 -45.94
N THR A 668 -20.99 23.49 -46.20
CA THR A 668 -21.26 22.86 -47.50
C THR A 668 -21.59 23.85 -48.61
N THR A 669 -21.92 25.10 -48.26
CA THR A 669 -22.25 26.14 -49.25
C THR A 669 -20.99 26.86 -49.71
N THR A 670 -20.11 27.20 -48.78
CA THR A 670 -18.85 27.89 -49.09
C THR A 670 -17.68 26.95 -49.35
N LEU A 671 -17.86 25.65 -49.11
CA LEU A 671 -16.83 24.60 -49.17
C LEU A 671 -15.57 24.96 -48.37
N LYS A 672 -15.80 25.59 -47.20
CA LYS A 672 -14.75 26.03 -46.29
C LYS A 672 -15.07 25.60 -44.87
N CYS A 673 -14.03 25.39 -44.10
CA CYS A 673 -14.15 25.14 -42.67
C CYS A 673 -14.28 26.46 -41.90
N ARG A 674 -15.12 26.47 -40.87
CA ARG A 674 -15.29 27.60 -39.95
C ARG A 674 -15.50 27.11 -38.53
N ASP A 675 -15.41 28.02 -37.56
CA ASP A 675 -15.75 27.70 -36.18
C ASP A 675 -17.22 27.22 -36.12
N GLN A 676 -17.45 26.14 -35.35
CA GLN A 676 -18.79 25.59 -35.17
C GLN A 676 -19.62 26.52 -34.27
N LYS A 677 -20.82 26.86 -34.73
CA LYS A 677 -21.82 27.60 -33.95
C LYS A 677 -22.79 26.62 -33.30
N CYS A 678 -23.39 26.98 -32.16
CA CYS A 678 -24.39 26.13 -31.53
C CYS A 678 -25.58 25.81 -32.46
N THR A 679 -25.94 26.74 -33.34
CA THR A 679 -27.01 26.52 -34.33
C THR A 679 -26.67 25.48 -35.39
N ASP A 680 -25.40 25.11 -35.57
CA ASP A 680 -25.00 24.03 -36.48
C ASP A 680 -25.31 22.64 -35.88
N ILE A 681 -25.58 22.58 -34.57
CA ILE A 681 -25.84 21.35 -33.82
C ILE A 681 -27.35 21.05 -33.87
N ILE A 682 -27.71 20.01 -34.61
CA ILE A 682 -29.11 19.57 -34.77
C ILE A 682 -29.50 18.65 -33.61
N LYS A 683 -29.52 19.21 -32.39
CA LYS A 683 -29.93 18.53 -31.16
C LYS A 683 -30.86 19.45 -30.34
N THR A 684 -31.63 18.86 -29.43
CA THR A 684 -32.72 19.56 -28.72
C THR A 684 -32.64 19.41 -27.19
N THR A 685 -31.60 18.76 -26.68
CA THR A 685 -31.39 18.58 -25.23
C THR A 685 -30.12 19.30 -24.80
N HIS A 686 -30.09 19.82 -23.57
CA HIS A 686 -28.92 20.51 -23.02
C HIS A 686 -27.67 19.63 -23.09
N ALA A 687 -27.80 18.35 -22.70
CA ALA A 687 -26.72 17.38 -22.72
C ALA A 687 -26.20 17.13 -24.14
N ASP A 688 -27.10 16.92 -25.12
CA ASP A 688 -26.70 16.67 -26.50
C ASP A 688 -26.02 17.92 -27.13
N CYS A 689 -26.48 19.13 -26.79
CA CYS A 689 -25.87 20.39 -27.23
C CYS A 689 -24.48 20.61 -26.63
N GLN A 690 -24.34 20.36 -25.32
CA GLN A 690 -23.07 20.46 -24.60
C GLN A 690 -22.03 19.45 -25.09
N LEU A 691 -22.45 18.22 -25.40
CA LEU A 691 -21.58 17.17 -25.90
C LEU A 691 -20.96 17.55 -27.25
N ALA A 692 -21.74 18.18 -28.13
CA ALA A 692 -21.25 18.63 -29.41
C ALA A 692 -20.38 19.90 -29.30
N ASN A 693 -20.68 20.80 -28.36
CA ASN A 693 -19.84 21.95 -28.05
C ASN A 693 -20.12 22.48 -26.64
N VAL A 694 -19.05 22.56 -25.83
CA VAL A 694 -19.15 22.88 -24.40
C VAL A 694 -19.61 24.30 -24.07
N LYS A 695 -19.90 25.13 -25.08
CA LYS A 695 -20.48 26.47 -24.91
C LYS A 695 -21.96 26.55 -25.26
N CYS A 696 -22.56 25.43 -25.65
CA CYS A 696 -23.93 25.37 -26.12
C CYS A 696 -24.89 24.82 -25.05
N THR A 697 -26.12 25.30 -25.06
CA THR A 697 -27.27 24.75 -24.34
C THR A 697 -28.42 24.57 -25.33
N THR A 698 -29.61 24.20 -24.87
CA THR A 698 -30.79 24.11 -25.73
C THR A 698 -31.84 25.12 -25.31
N ASP A 699 -32.68 25.55 -26.26
CA ASP A 699 -33.95 26.24 -26.00
C ASP A 699 -35.14 25.27 -26.04
N THR A 700 -34.90 23.95 -25.92
CA THR A 700 -35.81 22.80 -26.11
C THR A 700 -36.15 22.45 -27.57
N SER A 701 -35.82 23.32 -28.53
CA SER A 701 -36.08 23.09 -29.96
C SER A 701 -34.81 23.01 -30.81
N LYS A 702 -33.74 23.67 -30.38
CA LYS A 702 -32.43 23.69 -31.04
C LYS A 702 -31.32 23.99 -30.03
N CYS A 703 -30.08 23.85 -30.46
CA CYS A 703 -28.94 24.29 -29.67
C CYS A 703 -28.68 25.80 -29.85
N ILE A 704 -28.41 26.47 -28.74
CA ILE A 704 -28.12 27.91 -28.63
C ILE A 704 -26.90 28.12 -27.73
N ASP A 705 -26.30 29.31 -27.76
CA ASP A 705 -25.21 29.64 -26.82
C ASP A 705 -25.72 29.69 -25.38
N ILE A 706 -24.88 29.29 -24.42
CA ILE A 706 -25.18 29.45 -22.98
C ILE A 706 -25.33 30.95 -22.65
N GLN A 707 -26.43 31.29 -21.96
CA GLN A 707 -26.67 32.62 -21.42
C GLN A 707 -26.34 32.68 -19.92
N LYS A 708 -26.32 33.87 -19.32
CA LYS A 708 -26.29 34.01 -17.85
C LYS A 708 -27.56 33.42 -17.24
N CYS A 709 -27.53 33.04 -15.96
CA CYS A 709 -28.68 32.46 -15.29
C CYS A 709 -29.92 33.37 -15.36
N ASP A 710 -29.75 34.69 -15.28
CA ASP A 710 -30.83 35.66 -15.43
C ASP A 710 -31.33 35.85 -16.88
N GLY A 711 -30.78 35.13 -17.86
CA GLY A 711 -31.30 35.09 -19.22
C GLY A 711 -32.49 34.14 -19.38
N TYR A 712 -32.62 33.15 -18.49
CA TYR A 712 -33.61 32.08 -18.62
C TYR A 712 -34.91 32.41 -17.87
N THR A 713 -36.04 32.28 -18.56
CA THR A 713 -37.40 32.44 -18.00
C THR A 713 -38.14 31.11 -17.84
N VAL A 714 -37.59 30.03 -18.40
CA VAL A 714 -38.18 28.69 -18.40
C VAL A 714 -37.46 27.81 -17.39
N SER A 715 -38.20 27.18 -16.48
CA SER A 715 -37.65 26.34 -15.41
C SER A 715 -36.80 25.18 -15.93
N ASP A 716 -37.17 24.56 -17.05
CA ASP A 716 -36.43 23.43 -17.63
C ASP A 716 -35.04 23.81 -18.15
N LEU A 717 -34.87 25.08 -18.52
CA LEU A 717 -33.59 25.66 -18.95
C LEU A 717 -32.72 26.12 -17.78
N CYS A 718 -33.25 26.09 -16.56
CA CYS A 718 -32.71 26.70 -15.36
C CYS A 718 -31.64 25.87 -14.64
N LYS A 719 -30.62 25.42 -15.37
CA LYS A 719 -29.63 24.49 -14.83
C LYS A 719 -28.22 25.08 -14.84
N TYR A 720 -27.80 25.63 -15.98
CA TYR A 720 -26.44 26.12 -16.17
C TYR A 720 -26.42 27.44 -16.94
N GLY A 721 -25.72 28.42 -16.39
CA GLY A 721 -25.47 29.70 -17.00
C GLY A 721 -23.97 29.95 -17.18
N SER A 722 -23.61 30.95 -17.99
CA SER A 722 -22.22 31.35 -18.18
C SER A 722 -21.56 31.85 -16.89
N ASP A 723 -22.38 32.19 -15.89
CA ASP A 723 -22.04 32.68 -14.55
C ASP A 723 -22.14 31.60 -13.45
N GLY A 724 -22.53 30.37 -13.78
CA GLY A 724 -22.50 29.23 -12.86
C GLY A 724 -23.78 28.38 -12.87
N ILE A 725 -24.01 27.64 -11.78
CA ILE A 725 -25.19 26.78 -11.62
C ILE A 725 -26.41 27.66 -11.34
N CYS A 726 -27.50 27.43 -12.06
CA CYS A 726 -28.74 28.20 -11.90
C CYS A 726 -29.75 27.49 -10.99
N ILE A 727 -30.65 28.27 -10.40
CA ILE A 727 -31.84 27.79 -9.69
C ILE A 727 -33.06 28.59 -10.15
N TYR A 728 -34.19 27.92 -10.32
CA TYR A 728 -35.43 28.57 -10.73
C TYR A 728 -36.08 29.25 -9.53
N ASP A 729 -36.24 30.56 -9.62
CA ASP A 729 -36.96 31.35 -8.63
C ASP A 729 -38.45 31.34 -8.98
N THR A 730 -39.22 30.54 -8.25
CA THR A 730 -40.67 30.40 -8.44
C THR A 730 -41.43 31.69 -8.11
N VAL A 731 -40.86 32.59 -7.30
CA VAL A 731 -41.48 33.87 -6.94
C VAL A 731 -41.38 34.86 -8.10
N ASN A 732 -40.21 34.92 -8.75
CA ASN A 732 -39.97 35.82 -9.87
C ASN A 732 -40.21 35.19 -11.25
N SER A 733 -40.60 33.90 -11.28
CA SER A 733 -40.76 33.09 -12.50
C SER A 733 -39.57 33.20 -13.46
N LYS A 734 -38.36 33.28 -12.89
CA LYS A 734 -37.12 33.52 -13.61
C LYS A 734 -35.97 32.77 -12.96
N CYS A 735 -34.96 32.44 -13.74
CA CYS A 735 -33.74 31.86 -13.22
C CYS A 735 -32.84 32.89 -12.56
N ARG A 736 -32.12 32.44 -11.54
CA ARG A 736 -31.02 33.19 -10.92
C ARG A 736 -29.86 32.26 -10.61
N LEU A 737 -28.70 32.84 -10.32
CA LEU A 737 -27.55 32.09 -9.85
C LEU A 737 -27.89 31.40 -8.52
N LYS A 738 -27.52 30.13 -8.40
CA LYS A 738 -27.67 29.36 -7.16
C LYS A 738 -26.65 29.87 -6.13
N VAL A 739 -27.11 30.16 -4.92
CA VAL A 739 -26.28 30.62 -3.80
C VAL A 739 -26.21 29.55 -2.70
N CYS A 740 -25.29 29.70 -1.75
CA CYS A 740 -25.08 28.68 -0.70
C CYS A 740 -26.34 28.40 0.13
N SER A 741 -27.15 29.42 0.41
CA SER A 741 -28.41 29.26 1.14
C SER A 741 -29.46 28.42 0.41
N ASP A 742 -29.30 28.19 -0.90
CA ASP A 742 -30.19 27.32 -1.69
C ASP A 742 -29.85 25.82 -1.54
N ILE A 743 -28.77 25.48 -0.83
CA ILE A 743 -28.35 24.10 -0.58
C ILE A 743 -28.93 23.64 0.76
N THR A 744 -29.84 22.67 0.72
CA THR A 744 -30.54 22.15 1.90
C THR A 744 -29.82 20.96 2.57
N ASP A 745 -28.99 20.23 1.83
CA ASP A 745 -28.15 19.16 2.35
C ASP A 745 -26.73 19.66 2.60
N VAL A 746 -26.33 19.72 3.88
CA VAL A 746 -25.01 20.19 4.31
C VAL A 746 -23.87 19.38 3.71
N LYS A 747 -24.09 18.10 3.37
CA LYS A 747 -23.07 17.27 2.69
C LYS A 747 -22.79 17.75 1.27
N GLN A 748 -23.71 18.49 0.67
CA GLN A 748 -23.60 19.05 -0.67
C GLN A 748 -23.09 20.49 -0.70
N CYS A 749 -22.71 21.10 0.44
CA CYS A 749 -22.20 22.48 0.45
C CYS A 749 -20.98 22.66 -0.47
N THR A 750 -20.17 21.64 -0.70
CA THR A 750 -18.99 21.72 -1.58
C THR A 750 -19.31 21.64 -3.08
N THR A 751 -20.57 21.39 -3.45
CA THR A 751 -21.02 21.36 -4.86
C THR A 751 -20.92 22.72 -5.55
N LEU A 752 -20.95 23.82 -4.78
CA LEU A 752 -20.55 25.14 -5.24
C LEU A 752 -19.18 25.48 -4.65
N ALA A 753 -18.22 25.84 -5.51
CA ALA A 753 -16.83 26.11 -5.14
C ALA A 753 -16.66 27.18 -4.03
N ASN A 754 -17.64 28.08 -3.90
CA ASN A 754 -17.66 29.21 -2.96
C ASN A 754 -18.52 28.96 -1.72
N CYS A 755 -18.94 27.73 -1.44
CA CYS A 755 -19.77 27.40 -0.29
C CYS A 755 -19.03 26.46 0.68
N LEU A 756 -19.38 26.57 1.97
CA LEU A 756 -18.83 25.74 3.05
C LEU A 756 -19.94 25.29 4.00
N ALA A 757 -19.71 24.14 4.63
CA ALA A 757 -20.64 23.56 5.58
C ALA A 757 -20.53 24.23 6.95
N ASP A 758 -21.64 24.74 7.47
CA ASP A 758 -21.73 25.32 8.80
C ASP A 758 -22.87 24.68 9.60
N THR A 759 -22.50 23.74 10.48
CA THR A 759 -23.35 22.96 11.42
C THR A 759 -24.57 22.27 10.80
N SER A 760 -25.54 23.04 10.30
CA SER A 760 -26.81 22.60 9.71
C SER A 760 -27.20 23.35 8.41
N SER A 761 -26.35 24.26 7.92
CA SER A 761 -26.60 25.04 6.70
C SER A 761 -25.33 25.27 5.88
N CYS A 762 -25.45 25.73 4.64
CA CYS A 762 -24.32 26.12 3.82
C CYS A 762 -24.17 27.65 3.81
N VAL A 763 -22.97 28.13 4.11
CA VAL A 763 -22.63 29.56 4.08
C VAL A 763 -21.60 29.84 2.99
N ALA A 764 -21.56 31.08 2.50
CA ALA A 764 -20.57 31.48 1.51
C ALA A 764 -19.18 31.59 2.16
N LYS A 765 -18.15 31.17 1.42
CA LYS A 765 -16.76 31.51 1.73
C LYS A 765 -16.63 33.03 1.76
N SER A 766 -16.00 33.54 2.80
CA SER A 766 -15.84 34.97 3.03
C SER A 766 -14.63 35.19 3.94
N THR A 767 -14.41 36.43 4.39
CA THR A 767 -13.35 36.77 5.35
C THR A 767 -13.55 36.06 6.69
N CYS A 768 -12.47 35.72 7.39
CA CYS A 768 -12.54 35.04 8.69
C CYS A 768 -13.48 35.73 9.69
N ALA A 769 -13.47 37.07 9.72
CA ALA A 769 -14.33 37.86 10.61
C ALA A 769 -15.85 37.68 10.38
N SER A 770 -16.25 37.15 9.23
CA SER A 770 -17.66 36.93 8.90
C SER A 770 -18.20 35.58 9.40
N TYR A 771 -17.31 34.65 9.79
CA TYR A 771 -17.67 33.33 10.28
C TYR A 771 -18.12 33.41 11.74
N LYS A 772 -19.35 32.95 11.99
CA LYS A 772 -20.01 33.04 13.30
C LYS A 772 -19.92 31.77 14.13
N THR A 773 -19.33 30.71 13.59
CA THR A 773 -19.23 29.40 14.26
C THR A 773 -17.82 28.86 14.19
N GLU A 774 -17.45 28.03 15.17
CA GLU A 774 -16.16 27.35 15.20
C GLU A 774 -15.97 26.43 13.98
N ASN A 775 -17.04 25.83 13.47
CA ASN A 775 -17.00 24.98 12.29
C ASN A 775 -16.73 25.77 11.01
N SER A 776 -17.42 26.90 10.78
CA SER A 776 -17.15 27.77 9.64
C SER A 776 -15.75 28.37 9.72
N CYS A 777 -15.29 28.75 10.92
CA CYS A 777 -13.92 29.20 11.18
C CYS A 777 -12.85 28.10 11.01
N GLY A 778 -13.26 26.83 11.07
CA GLY A 778 -12.39 25.69 10.74
C GLY A 778 -12.01 25.60 9.26
N PHE A 779 -12.68 26.37 8.38
CA PHE A 779 -12.31 26.54 6.98
C PHE A 779 -11.45 27.80 6.79
N ASP A 780 -10.82 27.94 5.62
CA ASP A 780 -10.04 29.13 5.32
C ASP A 780 -10.97 30.28 4.88
N GLY A 781 -10.60 31.48 5.28
CA GLY A 781 -11.23 32.71 4.81
C GLY A 781 -10.65 33.11 3.46
N THR A 782 -11.34 33.99 2.76
CA THR A 782 -10.78 34.63 1.55
C THR A 782 -9.59 35.53 1.86
N ASP A 783 -9.37 35.85 3.13
CA ASP A 783 -8.30 36.68 3.68
C ASP A 783 -7.19 35.89 4.41
N GLY A 784 -7.29 34.55 4.49
CA GLY A 784 -6.24 33.69 5.03
C GLY A 784 -6.73 32.56 5.93
N VAL A 785 -5.79 31.96 6.67
CA VAL A 785 -6.08 30.91 7.65
C VAL A 785 -6.80 31.53 8.84
N CYS A 786 -7.95 30.97 9.22
CA CYS A 786 -8.76 31.49 10.31
C CYS A 786 -8.44 30.84 11.66
N THR A 787 -8.68 31.59 12.74
CA THR A 787 -8.57 31.14 14.13
C THR A 787 -9.80 31.53 14.94
N TRP A 788 -10.18 30.66 15.87
CA TRP A 788 -11.36 30.80 16.72
C TRP A 788 -10.93 31.01 18.17
N ASN A 789 -11.14 32.21 18.70
CA ASN A 789 -10.87 32.54 20.10
C ASN A 789 -12.09 33.23 20.70
N ASP A 790 -12.48 32.84 21.91
CA ASP A 790 -13.57 33.49 22.67
C ASP A 790 -14.86 33.68 21.86
N SER A 791 -15.24 32.65 21.09
CA SER A 791 -16.41 32.65 20.20
C SER A 791 -16.36 33.65 19.02
N VAL A 792 -15.18 34.16 18.68
CA VAL A 792 -14.94 35.05 17.55
C VAL A 792 -13.95 34.41 16.57
N CYS A 793 -14.31 34.40 15.29
CA CYS A 793 -13.40 34.02 14.21
C CYS A 793 -12.59 35.23 13.73
N SER A 794 -11.28 35.06 13.55
CA SER A 794 -10.37 36.10 13.06
C SER A 794 -9.29 35.50 12.17
N VAL A 795 -8.62 36.32 11.37
CA VAL A 795 -7.49 35.87 10.56
C VAL A 795 -6.27 35.62 11.45
N MET A 796 -5.56 34.53 11.22
CA MET A 796 -4.33 34.19 11.91
C MET A 796 -3.19 35.04 11.35
N THR A 797 -2.56 35.86 12.20
CA THR A 797 -1.43 36.75 11.85
C THR A 797 -0.11 36.33 12.49
N LYS A 798 -0.18 35.44 13.47
CA LYS A 798 0.95 34.76 14.14
C LYS A 798 0.48 33.43 14.72
N CYS A 799 1.40 32.54 15.05
CA CYS A 799 1.08 31.23 15.64
C CYS A 799 0.22 31.36 16.90
N GLU A 800 0.53 32.33 17.74
CA GLU A 800 -0.17 32.55 19.01
C GLU A 800 -1.66 32.87 18.87
N ASP A 801 -2.08 33.38 17.71
CA ASP A 801 -3.50 33.66 17.46
C ASP A 801 -4.32 32.37 17.44
N ALA A 802 -3.68 31.20 17.29
CA ALA A 802 -4.33 29.89 17.33
C ALA A 802 -4.07 29.10 18.62
N ASN A 803 -3.66 29.75 19.73
CA ASN A 803 -3.40 29.06 21.02
C ASN A 803 -4.57 28.23 21.54
N SER A 804 -5.81 28.61 21.20
CA SER A 804 -7.03 27.92 21.62
C SER A 804 -7.73 27.15 20.49
N PHE A 805 -7.12 27.09 19.29
CA PHE A 805 -7.75 26.50 18.10
C PHE A 805 -6.78 25.61 17.31
N GLU A 806 -6.80 24.32 17.63
CA GLU A 806 -5.93 23.30 17.02
C GLU A 806 -6.01 23.28 15.48
N LYS A 807 -7.23 23.38 14.93
CA LYS A 807 -7.47 23.36 13.48
C LYS A 807 -6.74 24.51 12.77
N GLY A 808 -6.77 25.72 13.34
CA GLY A 808 -6.06 26.88 12.80
C GLY A 808 -4.54 26.71 12.88
N CYS A 809 -4.04 26.24 14.03
CA CYS A 809 -2.60 26.00 14.22
C CYS A 809 -2.05 24.96 13.24
N LYS A 810 -2.77 23.85 13.06
CA LYS A 810 -2.38 22.75 12.16
C LYS A 810 -2.37 23.15 10.68
N LYS A 811 -3.19 24.12 10.27
CA LYS A 811 -3.17 24.63 8.89
C LYS A 811 -1.90 25.40 8.54
N LYS A 812 -1.16 25.88 9.54
CA LYS A 812 0.18 26.46 9.39
C LYS A 812 1.23 25.56 10.04
N SER A 813 1.08 24.23 9.97
CA SER A 813 1.99 23.27 10.62
C SER A 813 3.45 23.35 10.17
N ASP A 814 3.74 23.96 9.03
CA ASP A 814 5.11 24.20 8.56
C ASP A 814 5.81 25.35 9.32
N ILE A 815 5.04 26.21 9.98
CA ILE A 815 5.52 27.41 10.69
C ILE A 815 5.23 27.28 12.19
N CYS A 816 4.08 26.71 12.54
CA CYS A 816 3.55 26.67 13.89
C CYS A 816 3.46 25.24 14.44
N LYS A 817 3.86 25.08 15.69
CA LYS A 817 3.76 23.86 16.49
C LYS A 817 2.59 23.95 17.45
N TRP A 818 1.64 23.02 17.32
CA TRP A 818 0.56 22.83 18.29
C TRP A 818 1.05 22.01 19.48
N THR A 819 0.78 22.48 20.68
CA THR A 819 0.98 21.74 21.93
C THR A 819 -0.38 21.63 22.62
N PRO A 820 -0.93 20.40 22.75
CA PRO A 820 -2.22 20.20 23.39
C PRO A 820 -2.13 20.52 24.88
N LYS A 821 -3.28 20.83 25.48
CA LYS A 821 -3.39 21.10 26.93
C LYS A 821 -2.90 19.87 27.74
N PRO A 822 -1.94 20.04 28.68
CA PRO A 822 -1.50 18.94 29.52
C PRO A 822 -2.58 18.53 30.53
N SER A 823 -2.62 17.23 30.86
CA SER A 823 -3.64 16.59 31.71
C SER A 823 -3.76 17.18 33.13
N ASN A 824 -2.73 17.88 33.61
CA ASN A 824 -2.64 18.44 34.96
C ASN A 824 -3.14 19.90 35.08
N GLY A 825 -3.81 20.43 34.05
CA GLY A 825 -4.31 21.80 34.04
C GLY A 825 -3.27 22.81 33.54
N GLY A 826 -3.31 23.09 32.24
CA GLY A 826 -2.61 24.20 31.57
C GLY A 826 -3.45 24.75 30.41
N ALA A 827 -2.93 25.72 29.65
CA ALA A 827 -3.52 26.13 28.38
C ALA A 827 -2.88 25.35 27.23
N SER A 828 -3.61 25.11 26.15
CA SER A 828 -3.01 24.73 24.87
C SER A 828 -2.17 25.89 24.32
N SER A 829 -1.19 25.59 23.48
CA SER A 829 -0.36 26.62 22.87
C SER A 829 -0.02 26.31 21.42
N CYS A 830 -0.06 27.33 20.57
CA CYS A 830 0.41 27.32 19.20
C CYS A 830 1.59 28.30 19.09
N LYS A 831 2.80 27.78 18.90
CA LYS A 831 4.03 28.58 18.89
C LYS A 831 4.83 28.36 17.61
N PRO A 832 5.58 29.36 17.11
CA PRO A 832 6.47 29.13 15.98
C PRO A 832 7.55 28.11 16.37
N TYR A 833 8.04 27.35 15.38
CA TYR A 833 9.19 26.50 15.63
C TYR A 833 10.46 27.32 15.87
N THR A 834 11.36 26.78 16.70
CA THR A 834 12.78 27.16 16.79
C THR A 834 13.66 26.19 15.98
N CYS A 835 14.89 26.57 15.63
CA CYS A 835 15.82 25.68 14.91
C CYS A 835 16.00 24.34 15.63
N GLN A 836 16.02 24.35 16.97
CA GLN A 836 16.11 23.14 17.78
C GLN A 836 14.86 22.25 17.66
N SER A 837 13.68 22.85 17.52
CA SER A 837 12.40 22.14 17.47
C SER A 837 11.94 21.75 16.06
N LYS A 838 12.57 22.28 15.00
CA LYS A 838 12.24 22.00 13.60
C LYS A 838 13.31 21.13 12.95
N ASN A 839 13.20 19.83 13.12
CA ASN A 839 14.09 18.85 12.52
C ASN A 839 13.29 17.72 11.87
N SER A 840 13.91 17.03 10.93
CA SER A 840 13.41 15.81 10.32
C SER A 840 14.52 14.76 10.41
N GLY A 841 14.44 13.88 11.41
CA GLY A 841 15.57 13.00 11.77
C GLY A 841 16.77 13.82 12.24
N SER A 842 17.94 13.60 11.63
CA SER A 842 19.16 14.41 11.88
C SER A 842 19.22 15.71 11.07
N THR A 843 18.31 15.94 10.11
CA THR A 843 18.37 17.13 9.24
C THR A 843 17.65 18.32 9.87
N CYS A 844 18.37 19.42 10.06
CA CYS A 844 17.82 20.70 10.51
C CYS A 844 17.04 21.39 9.40
N LEU A 845 15.81 21.81 9.68
CA LEU A 845 14.96 22.49 8.70
C LEU A 845 14.96 24.01 8.94
N PRO A 846 14.87 24.83 7.88
CA PRO A 846 14.82 26.27 8.03
C PRO A 846 13.51 26.73 8.69
N LEU A 847 13.59 27.83 9.44
CA LEU A 847 12.41 28.51 9.96
C LEU A 847 11.94 29.51 8.91
N VAL A 848 10.66 29.47 8.58
CA VAL A 848 10.03 30.46 7.70
C VAL A 848 9.21 31.38 8.58
N ALA A 849 9.40 32.69 8.42
CA ALA A 849 8.61 33.68 9.14
C ALA A 849 7.13 33.55 8.78
N PHE A 850 6.23 33.98 9.68
CA PHE A 850 4.79 33.88 9.45
C PHE A 850 4.31 34.64 8.20
N SER A 851 5.00 35.73 7.85
CA SER A 851 4.76 36.51 6.62
C SER A 851 5.14 35.75 5.35
N GLU A 852 5.88 34.65 5.47
CA GLU A 852 6.40 33.84 4.37
C GLU A 852 7.42 34.56 3.45
N THR A 853 7.85 35.77 3.83
CA THR A 853 8.79 36.64 3.09
C THR A 853 10.21 36.62 3.63
N GLU A 854 10.44 35.97 4.76
CA GLU A 854 11.73 35.88 5.44
C GLU A 854 11.93 34.44 5.93
N TYR A 855 13.18 33.99 5.98
CA TYR A 855 13.55 32.72 6.57
C TYR A 855 14.85 32.85 7.36
N GLN A 856 15.04 31.90 8.26
CA GLN A 856 16.27 31.73 9.03
C GLN A 856 16.84 30.35 8.72
N VAL A 857 18.12 30.34 8.36
CA VAL A 857 18.88 29.11 8.12
C VAL A 857 19.13 28.42 9.46
N CYS A 858 18.82 27.13 9.51
CA CYS A 858 19.18 26.25 10.63
C CYS A 858 20.13 25.17 10.12
N ALA A 859 21.22 24.91 10.81
CA ALA A 859 22.17 23.84 10.49
C ALA A 859 22.57 23.08 11.75
N GLU A 860 23.12 21.88 11.54
CA GLU A 860 23.62 21.05 12.64
C GLU A 860 24.96 21.60 13.12
N ILE A 861 25.00 22.08 14.36
CA ILE A 861 26.20 22.57 15.03
C ILE A 861 26.32 21.79 16.34
N GLN A 862 27.39 21.02 16.49
CA GLN A 862 27.65 20.18 17.68
C GLN A 862 26.48 19.24 18.02
N LEU A 863 25.97 18.49 17.03
CA LEU A 863 24.86 17.51 17.18
C LEU A 863 23.51 18.12 17.57
N THR A 864 23.34 19.44 17.42
CA THR A 864 22.08 20.15 17.69
C THR A 864 21.76 21.13 16.57
N CYS A 865 20.47 21.32 16.27
CA CYS A 865 20.05 22.28 15.26
C CYS A 865 20.07 23.70 15.81
N GLN A 866 20.96 24.53 15.26
CA GLN A 866 21.18 25.92 15.66
C GLN A 866 21.06 26.86 14.45
N SER A 867 20.90 28.16 14.71
CA SER A 867 20.94 29.19 13.68
C SER A 867 22.31 29.23 13.00
N ALA A 868 22.35 29.23 11.67
CA ALA A 868 23.59 29.26 10.89
C ALA A 868 23.54 30.33 9.80
N ASN A 869 24.69 30.66 9.20
CA ASN A 869 24.71 31.52 8.02
C ASN A 869 24.62 30.69 6.74
N ILE A 870 24.20 31.34 5.65
CA ILE A 870 24.09 30.68 4.35
C ILE A 870 25.46 30.24 3.80
N SER A 871 26.53 30.92 4.21
CA SER A 871 27.92 30.56 3.91
C SER A 871 28.38 29.26 4.55
N ASP A 872 27.68 28.81 5.60
CA ASP A 872 28.08 27.67 6.41
C ASP A 872 27.43 26.37 5.91
N LEU A 873 26.58 26.46 4.87
CA LEU A 873 25.90 25.33 4.26
C LEU A 873 26.81 24.57 3.30
N THR A 874 26.59 23.26 3.21
CA THR A 874 27.28 22.31 2.34
C THR A 874 26.44 21.99 1.09
N GLU A 875 26.98 21.21 0.15
CA GLU A 875 26.25 20.75 -1.04
C GLU A 875 24.89 20.13 -0.70
N ASP A 876 24.86 19.24 0.29
CA ASP A 876 23.64 18.50 0.67
C ASP A 876 22.63 19.33 1.46
N THR A 877 23.09 20.40 2.12
CA THR A 877 22.27 21.22 3.03
C THR A 877 21.87 22.57 2.42
N CYS A 878 22.59 23.06 1.41
CA CYS A 878 22.35 24.36 0.80
C CYS A 878 20.91 24.53 0.32
N PHE A 879 20.37 23.57 -0.44
CA PHE A 879 19.03 23.69 -1.01
C PHE A 879 17.92 23.59 0.03
N ILE A 880 18.01 22.64 0.96
CA ILE A 880 16.97 22.41 1.98
C ILE A 880 17.02 23.47 3.08
N ASN A 881 18.22 23.75 3.62
CA ASN A 881 18.40 24.62 4.78
C ASN A 881 18.32 26.11 4.41
N SER A 882 18.35 26.45 3.11
CA SER A 882 18.03 27.79 2.60
C SER A 882 16.55 28.00 2.26
N ALA A 883 15.66 27.09 2.68
CA ALA A 883 14.25 27.10 2.31
C ALA A 883 14.01 27.08 0.79
N LYS A 884 14.87 26.37 0.04
CA LYS A 884 14.83 26.22 -1.43
C LYS A 884 15.06 27.51 -2.23
N SER A 885 15.57 28.55 -1.57
CA SER A 885 15.86 29.85 -2.20
C SER A 885 17.27 29.93 -2.79
N HIS A 886 18.15 28.99 -2.44
CA HIS A 886 19.53 28.93 -2.92
C HIS A 886 19.86 27.53 -3.45
N TYR A 887 20.77 27.47 -4.42
CA TYR A 887 21.29 26.22 -4.99
C TYR A 887 22.80 26.12 -4.74
N TRP A 888 23.30 24.89 -4.66
CA TRP A 888 24.74 24.67 -4.56
C TRP A 888 25.37 24.78 -5.94
N ASP A 889 26.26 25.76 -6.11
CA ASP A 889 27.04 25.89 -7.33
C ASP A 889 28.36 25.12 -7.19
N LYS A 890 28.47 24.02 -7.96
CA LYS A 890 29.64 23.13 -7.94
C LYS A 890 30.92 23.79 -8.45
N THR A 891 30.80 24.87 -9.21
CA THR A 891 31.94 25.57 -9.80
C THR A 891 32.62 26.49 -8.78
N THR A 892 31.83 27.14 -7.93
CA THR A 892 32.29 28.10 -6.93
C THR A 892 32.35 27.52 -5.51
N ASN A 893 31.82 26.31 -5.28
CA ASN A 893 31.65 25.66 -3.97
C ASN A 893 30.94 26.58 -2.96
N LYS A 894 29.88 27.25 -3.42
CA LYS A 894 29.09 28.19 -2.63
C LYS A 894 27.60 27.99 -2.86
N CYS A 895 26.83 28.32 -1.83
CA CYS A 895 25.37 28.38 -1.89
C CYS A 895 24.95 29.73 -2.50
N LEU A 896 24.41 29.73 -3.72
CA LEU A 896 24.06 30.93 -4.49
C LEU A 896 22.53 31.10 -4.57
N ALA A 897 22.06 32.35 -4.53
CA ALA A 897 20.64 32.67 -4.61
C ALA A 897 20.07 32.33 -5.99
N CYS A 898 18.84 31.82 -6.02
CA CYS A 898 18.11 31.54 -7.26
C CYS A 898 17.53 32.83 -7.86
N ASN A 899 17.50 32.98 -9.18
CA ASN A 899 17.08 34.24 -9.81
C ASN A 899 15.64 34.60 -9.45
N GLY A 900 15.40 35.87 -9.07
CA GLY A 900 14.08 36.38 -8.69
C GLY A 900 13.72 36.25 -7.20
N THR A 901 14.61 35.69 -6.37
CA THR A 901 14.41 35.67 -4.91
C THR A 901 14.58 37.07 -4.30
N THR A 902 13.53 37.55 -3.63
CA THR A 902 13.52 38.81 -2.83
C THR A 902 13.52 38.54 -1.33
N VAL A 903 13.82 37.31 -0.92
CA VAL A 903 13.66 36.82 0.45
C VAL A 903 14.92 37.12 1.26
N ASN A 904 14.77 37.92 2.32
CA ASN A 904 15.89 38.27 3.20
C ASN A 904 16.18 37.13 4.18
N ASN A 905 17.40 36.60 4.15
CA ASN A 905 17.91 35.68 5.18
C ASN A 905 18.24 36.49 6.43
N THR A 906 17.64 36.14 7.57
CA THR A 906 17.89 36.79 8.86
C THR A 906 18.55 35.84 9.84
N THR A 907 19.45 36.36 10.68
CA THR A 907 20.19 35.54 11.66
C THR A 907 19.34 35.10 12.85
N VAL A 908 18.25 35.85 13.15
CA VAL A 908 17.27 35.53 14.20
C VAL A 908 15.89 36.07 13.81
N ILE A 909 14.85 35.22 13.82
CA ILE A 909 13.45 35.67 13.79
C ILE A 909 13.03 36.02 15.23
N GLU A 910 13.32 37.26 15.68
CA GLU A 910 12.85 37.72 16.99
C GLU A 910 11.38 38.16 16.94
N ASN A 911 10.57 37.65 17.88
CA ASN A 911 9.20 38.11 18.11
C ASN A 911 9.19 39.51 18.75
N SER A 912 9.38 40.58 17.96
CA SER A 912 9.30 41.95 18.48
C SER A 912 8.85 43.00 17.46
N TYR A 913 7.65 42.84 16.88
CA TYR A 913 6.96 43.98 16.26
C TYR A 913 6.28 44.87 17.32
N SER A 914 7.08 45.61 18.09
CA SER A 914 6.58 46.68 18.98
C SER A 914 7.30 48.02 18.81
N TRP A 915 8.31 48.14 17.94
CA TRP A 915 9.12 49.37 17.87
C TRP A 915 8.97 50.18 16.56
N MET A 916 8.45 49.60 15.47
CA MET A 916 8.24 50.35 14.21
C MET A 916 6.91 51.11 14.12
N LEU A 917 5.89 50.75 14.91
CA LEU A 917 4.63 51.52 14.94
C LEU A 917 4.71 52.77 15.84
N GLY A 918 5.64 52.78 16.80
CA GLY A 918 5.84 53.92 17.70
C GLY A 918 6.42 55.15 17.00
N THR A 919 7.32 54.97 16.04
CA THR A 919 7.93 56.06 15.27
C THR A 919 7.00 56.64 14.21
N ILE A 920 6.16 55.80 13.58
CA ILE A 920 5.17 56.26 12.59
C ILE A 920 4.03 57.04 13.28
N CYS A 921 3.58 56.62 14.46
CA CYS A 921 2.60 57.38 15.24
C CYS A 921 3.15 58.71 15.77
N LEU A 922 4.44 58.78 16.12
CA LEU A 922 5.07 60.05 16.53
C LEU A 922 5.19 61.04 15.35
N VAL A 923 5.48 60.55 14.14
CA VAL A 923 5.58 61.40 12.93
C VAL A 923 4.19 61.89 12.48
N ILE A 924 3.15 61.09 12.62
CA ILE A 924 1.77 61.51 12.34
C ILE A 924 1.26 62.50 13.40
N ALA A 925 1.65 62.36 14.66
CA ALA A 925 1.32 63.32 15.71
C ALA A 925 2.06 64.67 15.55
N ILE A 926 3.30 64.66 15.05
CA ILE A 926 4.06 65.89 14.75
C ILE A 926 3.53 66.59 13.49
N LEU A 927 2.93 65.86 12.54
CA LEU A 927 2.31 66.42 11.33
C LEU A 927 0.86 66.89 11.53
N GLN A 928 0.30 66.73 12.74
CA GLN A 928 -1.02 67.26 13.13
C GLN A 928 -0.94 68.43 14.11
N PHE A 929 0.26 68.99 14.34
CA PHE A 929 0.49 70.28 15.00
C PHE A 929 0.96 71.35 14.02
#